data_AF-A0A6B2KYL9-F1
#
_entry.id   AF-A0A6B2KYL9-F1
#
_cell.length_a   1.000
_cell.length_b   1.000
_cell.length_c   1.000
_cell.angle_alpha   90.00
_cell.angle_beta   90.00
_cell.angle_gamma   90.00
#
_symmetry.space_group_name_H-M   'P 1'
#
loop_
_entity.id
_entity.type
_entity.pdbx_description
1 polymer ?
#
loop_
_entity_poly.entity_id
_entity_poly.type
_entity_poly.pdbx_seq_one_letter_code
_entity_poly.pdbx_strand_id
1 'polypeptide(L)'
;MRAIKLLVLGDGAVGKTCSLIAYTTNAFPGEYIPTVFDNYSANVMFKGQAINLGLWDTAGREDYDRLRPLSYPQTDVFFVAFSLVNPSSFENISSKWVPEIRHHMPKTPFVIGGFKLDLRDDPETIKKLASKKQSPITTEMGVKLANDIGAMGYVEFSSLTQQNLKHAFDLCIEVAMSKYDGVPPVPPPKPEMPEFPKRQTESVWLKQLRDSMSNGDSSDIQIVTKDQVHNLQKINLVCQSKLFREYFVRGLHGDLFEEKVDDQQLSLLVTKKDRTNVWVQSQQSLTAGAEKGVAFSEGRYGHSCVVHDNILYAIGGVATDGSYLENMLRYDLQTRTWLEPLTWGKDVNFPKNNFHSTVQKADGTILVFGGKSNGYNKNLWSFDVEDLTWKLLTTKGDVPAGRYGHTIVINEENTKVYLFGGYDNAFGLSNDLYELDLDTLTWSSIKVTGDALPEARYGHFSVLHKDKKSNIQLLVFGGRGAKHVLDDIWVFDLKKSKWFELPVAGEKPQGRYGFGAFVSDKELFVFGGFDGKTVVFDDIWAINFMSSKRKWRHLGNGGFLERYYQTINLTPHGIVIFGGRRADHTLCLYVEEGINRGKHFQIHELRSHIQKLTLVEKVAEEKAIPLWINALLEVSYTKTNPVALSPFNKKYGEELCGAHTFQQNLVTFGVDGSFFSDMEVKLLDSIEPAHSFYLLLNPKKSKQILNKHKRVQNPFLCHL
;
A
#
# COMPACT_ATOMS: atom_id res chain seq x y z
N MET A 1 39.34 14.60 37.25
CA MET A 1 37.87 14.67 37.04
C MET A 1 37.55 13.72 35.91
N ARG A 2 36.71 12.70 36.14
CA ARG A 2 36.38 11.69 35.11
C ARG A 2 35.22 12.23 34.28
N ALA A 3 35.34 12.21 32.95
CA ALA A 3 34.26 12.59 32.05
C ALA A 3 33.39 11.36 31.74
N ILE A 4 32.07 11.53 31.74
CA ILE A 4 31.09 10.51 31.33
C ILE A 4 30.15 11.13 30.32
N LYS A 5 29.98 10.50 29.16
CA LYS A 5 29.00 10.85 28.15
C LYS A 5 27.74 9.99 28.33
N LEU A 6 26.64 10.64 28.74
CA LEU A 6 25.32 10.05 28.87
C LEU A 6 24.42 10.59 27.75
N LEU A 7 23.82 9.68 26.98
CA LEU A 7 22.94 10.03 25.87
C LEU A 7 21.51 9.56 26.15
N VAL A 8 20.54 10.47 26.09
CA VAL A 8 19.13 10.16 26.37
C VAL A 8 18.38 9.86 25.07
N LEU A 9 17.71 8.71 25.02
CA LEU A 9 16.97 8.19 23.87
C LEU A 9 15.50 7.93 24.22
N GLY A 10 14.63 7.83 23.23
CA GLY A 10 13.21 7.56 23.44
C GLY A 10 12.30 8.41 22.56
N ASP A 11 11.02 8.09 22.52
CA ASP A 11 10.03 8.73 21.65
C ASP A 11 9.92 10.26 21.87
N GLY A 12 9.31 10.92 20.89
CA GLY A 12 8.89 12.31 21.01
C GLY A 12 8.01 12.52 22.25
N ALA A 13 8.18 13.66 22.92
CA ALA A 13 7.36 14.09 24.05
C ALA A 13 7.35 13.17 25.31
N VAL A 14 8.29 12.22 25.46
CA VAL A 14 8.41 11.43 26.70
C VAL A 14 9.00 12.20 27.88
N GLY A 15 9.68 13.33 27.63
CA GLY A 15 10.22 14.21 28.68
C GLY A 15 11.75 14.26 28.79
N LYS A 16 12.50 13.85 27.76
CA LYS A 16 13.98 13.84 27.73
C LYS A 16 14.59 15.20 28.05
N THR A 17 14.31 16.22 27.24
CA THR A 17 14.78 17.60 27.44
C THR A 17 14.41 18.14 28.82
N CYS A 18 13.15 17.96 29.25
CA CYS A 18 12.69 18.39 30.57
C CYS A 18 13.48 17.72 31.71
N SER A 19 13.83 16.44 31.58
CA SER A 19 14.63 15.73 32.59
C SER A 19 16.06 16.26 32.68
N LEU A 20 16.68 16.59 31.54
CA LEU A 20 18.03 17.15 31.48
C LEU A 20 18.09 18.57 32.07
N ILE A 21 17.10 19.40 31.73
CA ILE A 21 16.98 20.76 32.27
C ILE A 21 16.69 20.70 33.78
N ALA A 22 15.75 19.87 34.21
CA ALA A 22 15.41 19.75 35.63
C ALA A 22 16.60 19.26 36.47
N TYR A 23 17.38 18.33 35.94
CA TYR A 23 18.57 17.82 36.62
C TYR A 23 19.70 18.85 36.72
N THR A 24 19.89 19.67 35.68
CA THR A 24 20.98 20.66 35.64
C THR A 24 20.63 21.96 36.37
N THR A 25 19.37 22.36 36.38
CA THR A 25 18.91 23.67 36.92
C THR A 25 18.14 23.56 38.23
N ASN A 26 17.82 22.35 38.70
CA ASN A 26 16.90 22.09 39.82
C ASN A 26 15.53 22.79 39.66
N ALA A 27 15.09 23.04 38.42
CA ALA A 27 13.80 23.65 38.10
C ALA A 27 13.18 23.03 36.84
N PHE A 28 11.85 22.89 36.81
CA PHE A 28 11.13 22.38 35.64
C PHE A 28 10.89 23.51 34.60
N PRO A 29 11.17 23.30 33.31
CA PRO A 29 10.99 24.35 32.29
C PRO A 29 9.51 24.64 31.99
N GLY A 30 9.14 25.92 31.93
CA GLY A 30 7.75 26.37 31.74
C GLY A 30 7.28 26.51 30.29
N GLU A 31 8.18 26.76 29.33
CA GLU A 31 7.86 26.85 27.89
C GLU A 31 8.58 25.74 27.12
N TYR A 32 7.85 25.05 26.23
CA TYR A 32 8.39 23.95 25.43
C TYR A 32 9.05 24.47 24.15
N ILE A 33 10.37 24.32 24.08
CA ILE A 33 11.17 24.57 22.87
C ILE A 33 11.56 23.20 22.27
N PRO A 34 11.22 22.89 21.00
CA PRO A 34 11.60 21.63 20.38
C PRO A 34 13.12 21.52 20.18
N THR A 35 13.76 20.52 20.81
CA THR A 35 15.20 20.29 20.67
C THR A 35 15.53 19.47 19.42
N VAL A 36 16.52 19.95 18.66
CA VAL A 36 17.15 19.24 17.55
C VAL A 36 18.31 18.39 18.09
N PHE A 37 19.25 19.02 18.80
CA PHE A 37 20.31 18.40 19.63
C PHE A 37 20.87 19.45 20.60
N ASP A 38 20.93 19.15 21.90
CA ASP A 38 21.52 20.04 22.91
C ASP A 38 22.51 19.27 23.79
N ASN A 39 23.65 19.90 24.08
CA ASN A 39 24.71 19.33 24.93
C ASN A 39 24.78 20.12 26.24
N TYR A 40 24.38 19.49 27.33
CA TYR A 40 24.52 20.04 28.68
C TYR A 40 25.71 19.40 29.39
N SER A 41 26.26 20.06 30.40
CA SER A 41 27.27 19.47 31.28
C SER A 41 26.97 19.77 32.73
N ALA A 42 27.18 18.79 33.60
CA ALA A 42 26.99 18.92 35.04
C ALA A 42 28.21 18.33 35.77
N ASN A 43 28.78 19.10 36.70
CA ASN A 43 29.81 18.60 37.60
C ASN A 43 29.16 18.03 38.86
N VAL A 44 29.30 16.73 39.06
CA VAL A 44 28.64 16.01 40.15
C VAL A 44 29.64 15.22 40.99
N MET A 45 29.42 15.18 42.30
CA MET A 45 30.18 14.34 43.23
C MET A 45 29.46 13.00 43.38
N PHE A 46 30.06 11.93 42.87
CA PHE A 46 29.51 10.57 42.97
C PHE A 46 30.53 9.66 43.69
N LYS A 47 30.11 9.03 44.80
CA LYS A 47 30.95 8.17 45.67
C LYS A 47 32.33 8.78 46.01
N GLY A 48 32.36 10.09 46.27
CA GLY A 48 33.60 10.82 46.63
C GLY A 48 34.48 11.24 45.45
N GLN A 49 34.10 10.92 44.20
CA GLN A 49 34.81 11.32 42.99
C GLN A 49 34.07 12.44 42.23
N ALA A 50 34.82 13.46 41.80
CA ALA A 50 34.29 14.50 40.92
C ALA A 50 34.17 14.00 39.46
N ILE A 51 32.93 13.98 38.96
CA ILE A 51 32.56 13.54 37.61
C ILE A 51 32.06 14.74 36.81
N ASN A 52 32.52 14.86 35.58
CA ASN A 52 31.94 15.76 34.58
C ASN A 52 30.99 14.94 33.71
N LEU A 53 29.68 15.12 33.90
CA LEU A 53 28.64 14.40 33.17
C LEU A 53 28.22 15.25 31.96
N GLY A 54 28.60 14.80 30.77
CA GLY A 54 28.11 15.32 29.49
C GLY A 54 26.77 14.70 29.15
N LEU A 55 25.73 15.52 29.07
CA LEU A 55 24.35 15.12 28.83
C LEU A 55 23.97 15.47 27.39
N TRP A 56 23.77 14.45 26.57
CA TRP A 56 23.40 14.60 25.16
C TRP A 56 21.90 14.40 25.01
N ASP A 57 21.20 15.50 24.72
CA ASP A 57 19.78 15.47 24.37
C ASP A 57 19.60 15.14 22.90
N THR A 58 18.73 14.19 22.59
CA THR A 58 18.44 13.80 21.20
C THR A 58 16.96 13.91 20.90
N ALA A 59 16.64 14.33 19.68
CA ALA A 59 15.27 14.37 19.21
C ALA A 59 14.68 12.96 19.12
N GLY A 60 13.51 12.77 19.74
CA GLY A 60 12.74 11.52 19.70
C GLY A 60 11.80 11.40 18.50
N ARG A 61 11.89 12.32 17.53
CA ARG A 61 11.11 12.29 16.28
C ARG A 61 11.88 11.52 15.22
N GLU A 62 11.14 10.82 14.37
CA GLU A 62 11.71 9.96 13.33
C GLU A 62 12.48 10.76 12.26
N ASP A 63 12.13 12.05 12.11
CA ASP A 63 12.81 13.04 11.27
C ASP A 63 14.34 13.14 11.53
N TYR A 64 14.80 12.71 12.72
CA TYR A 64 16.20 12.77 13.15
C TYR A 64 16.88 11.41 13.26
N ASP A 65 16.23 10.30 12.84
CA ASP A 65 16.76 8.93 12.97
C ASP A 65 18.11 8.74 12.25
N ARG A 66 18.43 9.57 11.24
CA ARG A 66 19.74 9.56 10.55
C ARG A 66 20.80 10.45 11.20
N LEU A 67 20.38 11.48 11.94
CA LEU A 67 21.30 12.39 12.62
C LEU A 67 21.64 11.92 14.04
N ARG A 68 20.72 11.22 14.70
CA ARG A 68 20.88 10.72 16.06
C ARG A 68 22.05 9.73 16.22
N PRO A 69 22.30 8.78 15.30
CA PRO A 69 23.47 7.91 15.39
C PRO A 69 24.80 8.65 15.33
N LEU A 70 24.86 9.89 14.81
CA LEU A 70 26.07 10.72 14.84
C LEU A 70 26.49 11.10 16.27
N SER A 71 25.53 11.11 17.20
CA SER A 71 25.78 11.40 18.62
C SER A 71 26.21 10.16 19.41
N TYR A 72 26.12 8.95 18.86
CA TYR A 72 26.38 7.68 19.56
C TYR A 72 27.86 7.38 19.84
N PRO A 73 28.83 7.72 18.97
CA PRO A 73 30.24 7.46 19.23
C PRO A 73 30.68 7.99 20.59
N GLN A 74 31.50 7.19 21.29
CA GLN A 74 32.05 7.50 22.62
C GLN A 74 31.00 7.67 23.74
N THR A 75 29.77 7.20 23.55
CA THR A 75 28.77 7.17 24.62
C THR A 75 29.13 6.10 25.66
N ASP A 76 29.23 6.51 26.92
CA ASP A 76 29.56 5.61 28.04
C ASP A 76 28.32 4.86 28.56
N VAL A 77 27.14 5.50 28.51
CA VAL A 77 25.86 4.89 28.89
C VAL A 77 24.69 5.54 28.15
N PHE A 78 23.73 4.73 27.71
CA PHE A 78 22.45 5.22 27.18
C PHE A 78 21.37 5.25 28.26
N PHE A 79 20.58 6.31 28.29
CA PHE A 79 19.38 6.38 29.11
C PHE A 79 18.13 6.34 28.21
N VAL A 80 17.47 5.19 28.16
CA VAL A 80 16.35 4.95 27.24
C VAL A 80 15.03 5.25 27.95
N ALA A 81 14.37 6.33 27.52
CA ALA A 81 13.21 6.92 28.15
C ALA A 81 11.91 6.51 27.47
N PHE A 82 10.93 6.11 28.27
CA PHE A 82 9.53 6.04 27.87
C PHE A 82 8.66 6.79 28.88
N SER A 83 7.43 7.12 28.50
CA SER A 83 6.48 7.78 29.38
C SER A 83 5.55 6.75 30.03
N LEU A 84 5.43 6.77 31.36
CA LEU A 84 4.58 5.84 32.12
C LEU A 84 3.10 5.92 31.73
N VAL A 85 2.69 7.03 31.11
CA VAL A 85 1.32 7.29 30.64
C VAL A 85 1.19 7.28 29.12
N ASN A 86 2.19 6.73 28.42
CA ASN A 86 2.14 6.54 26.96
C ASN A 86 2.58 5.11 26.58
N PRO A 87 1.66 4.14 26.54
CA PRO A 87 1.99 2.73 26.31
C PRO A 87 2.74 2.43 25.01
N SER A 88 2.50 3.17 23.93
CA SER A 88 3.25 2.97 22.68
C SER A 88 4.74 3.30 22.84
N SER A 89 5.07 4.32 23.65
CA SER A 89 6.48 4.64 23.94
C SER A 89 7.19 3.56 24.75
N PHE A 90 6.44 2.75 25.51
CA PHE A 90 6.96 1.59 26.23
C PHE A 90 7.22 0.41 25.29
N GLU A 91 6.30 0.12 24.37
CA GLU A 91 6.47 -0.91 23.34
C GLU A 91 7.68 -0.62 22.44
N ASN A 92 7.84 0.65 22.06
CA ASN A 92 8.94 1.15 21.21
C ASN A 92 10.33 0.94 21.81
N ILE A 93 10.47 0.77 23.13
CA ILE A 93 11.75 0.43 23.75
C ILE A 93 12.30 -0.88 23.17
N SER A 94 11.44 -1.89 23.06
CA SER A 94 11.82 -3.23 22.58
C SER A 94 11.85 -3.35 21.07
N SER A 95 10.95 -2.66 20.36
CA SER A 95 10.80 -2.77 18.90
C SER A 95 11.68 -1.81 18.10
N LYS A 96 12.09 -0.68 18.70
CA LYS A 96 12.87 0.39 18.02
C LYS A 96 14.16 0.73 18.75
N TRP A 97 14.08 1.27 19.98
CA TRP A 97 15.20 1.96 20.61
C TRP A 97 16.36 1.03 21.00
N VAL A 98 16.07 -0.10 21.64
CA VAL A 98 17.11 -1.07 22.00
C VAL A 98 17.72 -1.75 20.77
N PRO A 99 16.95 -2.19 19.76
CA PRO A 99 17.51 -2.63 18.48
C PRO A 99 18.46 -1.60 17.83
N GLU A 100 18.11 -0.31 17.83
CA GLU A 100 18.95 0.77 17.29
C GLU A 100 20.26 0.93 18.08
N ILE A 101 20.21 0.95 19.42
CA ILE A 101 21.41 1.00 20.28
C ILE A 101 22.30 -0.22 20.01
N ARG A 102 21.71 -1.41 19.93
CA ARG A 102 22.46 -2.65 19.73
C ARG A 102 23.06 -2.76 18.33
N HIS A 103 22.43 -2.14 17.33
CA HIS A 103 22.97 -2.06 15.97
C HIS A 103 24.24 -1.18 15.90
N HIS A 104 24.20 0.01 16.49
CA HIS A 104 25.29 0.99 16.38
C HIS A 104 26.36 0.88 17.49
N MET A 105 25.95 0.55 18.72
CA MET A 105 26.80 0.51 19.92
C MET A 105 26.55 -0.79 20.72
N PRO A 106 26.84 -1.97 20.16
CA PRO A 106 26.43 -3.27 20.71
C PRO A 106 26.91 -3.53 22.14
N LYS A 107 28.07 -2.98 22.52
CA LYS A 107 28.73 -3.21 23.82
C LYS A 107 28.43 -2.13 24.87
N THR A 108 27.79 -1.03 24.51
CA THR A 108 27.53 0.07 25.44
C THR A 108 26.36 -0.30 26.37
N PRO A 109 26.47 -0.09 27.68
CA PRO A 109 25.39 -0.37 28.61
C PRO A 109 24.26 0.66 28.47
N PHE A 110 23.05 0.27 28.87
CA PHE A 110 21.91 1.17 28.91
C PHE A 110 21.02 0.93 30.12
N VAL A 111 20.35 2.00 30.56
CA VAL A 111 19.37 2.02 31.65
C VAL A 111 18.02 2.42 31.05
N ILE A 112 16.93 1.81 31.53
CA ILE A 112 15.57 2.18 31.12
C ILE A 112 14.96 3.14 32.15
N GLY A 113 14.35 4.22 31.68
CA GLY A 113 13.67 5.22 32.49
C GLY A 113 12.18 5.30 32.20
N GLY A 114 11.34 5.13 33.24
CA GLY A 114 9.91 5.45 33.23
C GLY A 114 9.67 6.90 33.66
N PHE A 115 9.35 7.77 32.70
CA PHE A 115 9.21 9.21 32.92
C PHE A 115 7.76 9.58 33.24
N LYS A 116 7.57 10.75 33.86
CA LYS A 116 6.27 11.33 34.25
C LYS A 116 5.54 10.49 35.30
N LEU A 117 6.28 10.08 36.33
CA LEU A 117 5.72 9.33 37.46
C LEU A 117 4.55 10.06 38.14
N ASP A 118 4.57 11.39 38.14
CA ASP A 118 3.51 12.25 38.66
C ASP A 118 2.15 12.06 37.96
N LEU A 119 2.13 11.58 36.71
CA LEU A 119 0.91 11.37 35.94
C LEU A 119 0.36 9.94 36.03
N ARG A 120 1.09 8.99 36.62
CA ARG A 120 0.65 7.58 36.67
C ARG A 120 -0.66 7.42 37.43
N ASP A 121 -0.77 8.07 38.57
CA ASP A 121 -1.93 7.99 39.47
C ASP A 121 -2.90 9.17 39.28
N ASP A 122 -2.67 10.02 38.26
CA ASP A 122 -3.52 11.17 37.97
C ASP A 122 -4.90 10.70 37.42
N PRO A 123 -6.02 11.06 38.08
CA PRO A 123 -7.35 10.59 37.69
C PRO A 123 -7.76 10.96 36.26
N GLU A 124 -7.35 12.13 35.78
CA GLU A 124 -7.68 12.60 34.43
C GLU A 124 -6.92 11.78 33.37
N THR A 125 -5.63 11.52 33.63
CA THR A 125 -4.78 10.70 32.78
C THR A 125 -5.27 9.24 32.72
N ILE A 126 -5.65 8.66 33.85
CA ILE A 126 -6.25 7.31 33.90
C ILE A 126 -7.54 7.26 33.06
N LYS A 127 -8.43 8.25 33.22
CA LYS A 127 -9.68 8.34 32.44
C LYS A 127 -9.41 8.48 30.94
N LYS A 128 -8.41 9.27 30.55
CA LYS A 128 -8.01 9.47 29.16
C LYS A 128 -7.48 8.19 28.54
N LEU A 129 -6.66 7.41 29.25
CA LEU A 129 -6.16 6.12 28.79
C LEU A 129 -7.27 5.06 28.72
N ALA A 130 -8.16 5.03 29.72
CA ALA A 130 -9.31 4.11 29.74
C ALA A 130 -10.24 4.31 28.52
N SER A 131 -10.43 5.56 28.06
CA SER A 131 -11.22 5.84 26.85
C SER A 131 -10.62 5.22 25.57
N LYS A 132 -9.30 4.96 25.57
CA LYS A 132 -8.56 4.27 24.52
C LYS A 132 -8.32 2.78 24.82
N LYS A 133 -8.98 2.22 25.85
CA LYS A 133 -8.76 0.84 26.34
C LYS A 133 -7.31 0.57 26.76
N GLN A 134 -6.63 1.57 27.30
CA GLN A 134 -5.24 1.50 27.76
C GLN A 134 -5.16 1.79 29.27
N SER A 135 -4.02 1.46 29.88
CA SER A 135 -3.71 1.78 31.28
C SER A 135 -2.26 2.28 31.42
N PRO A 136 -1.94 3.06 32.47
CA PRO A 136 -0.56 3.43 32.76
C PRO A 136 0.34 2.21 32.95
N ILE A 137 1.62 2.33 32.59
CA ILE A 137 2.61 1.27 32.73
C ILE A 137 2.96 1.09 34.21
N THR A 138 2.81 -0.14 34.71
CA THR A 138 3.15 -0.49 36.10
C THR A 138 4.65 -0.73 36.28
N THR A 139 5.11 -0.67 37.52
CA THR A 139 6.53 -0.92 37.85
C THR A 139 6.95 -2.35 37.50
N GLU A 140 6.08 -3.34 37.69
CA GLU A 140 6.37 -4.73 37.33
C GLU A 140 6.59 -4.89 35.82
N MET A 141 5.80 -4.19 34.99
CA MET A 141 5.97 -4.20 33.54
C MET A 141 7.32 -3.60 33.14
N GLY A 142 7.70 -2.48 33.76
CA GLY A 142 8.99 -1.82 33.54
C GLY A 142 10.20 -2.69 33.92
N VAL A 143 10.15 -3.30 35.11
CA VAL A 143 11.18 -4.23 35.59
C VAL A 143 11.28 -5.46 34.70
N LYS A 144 10.14 -6.04 34.30
CA LYS A 144 10.12 -7.19 33.40
C LYS A 144 10.76 -6.85 32.05
N LEU A 145 10.38 -5.73 31.44
CA LEU A 145 10.97 -5.27 30.18
C LEU A 145 12.49 -5.09 30.30
N ALA A 146 12.96 -4.46 31.38
CA ALA A 146 14.38 -4.25 31.63
C ALA A 146 15.17 -5.57 31.69
N ASN A 147 14.61 -6.59 32.35
CA ASN A 147 15.21 -7.92 32.40
C ASN A 147 15.18 -8.61 31.03
N ASP A 148 14.05 -8.55 30.33
CA ASP A 148 13.84 -9.23 29.04
C ASP A 148 14.79 -8.73 27.95
N ILE A 149 15.15 -7.44 27.96
CA ILE A 149 16.00 -6.82 26.93
C ILE A 149 17.45 -6.58 27.38
N GLY A 150 17.82 -7.04 28.58
CA GLY A 150 19.19 -6.95 29.11
C GLY A 150 19.63 -5.53 29.46
N ALA A 151 18.76 -4.74 30.06
CA ALA A 151 19.09 -3.43 30.61
C ALA A 151 19.90 -3.57 31.92
N MET A 152 20.79 -2.62 32.18
CA MET A 152 21.62 -2.60 33.40
C MET A 152 20.92 -2.02 34.62
N GLY A 153 19.74 -1.44 34.42
CA GLY A 153 18.94 -0.86 35.48
C GLY A 153 17.59 -0.36 34.95
N TYR A 154 16.64 -0.22 35.86
CA TYR A 154 15.34 0.39 35.64
C TYR A 154 15.06 1.41 36.74
N VAL A 155 14.55 2.59 36.36
CA VAL A 155 14.20 3.65 37.30
C VAL A 155 12.99 4.42 36.82
N GLU A 156 12.15 4.86 37.75
CA GLU A 156 10.97 5.68 37.49
C GLU A 156 11.08 7.00 38.24
N PHE A 157 10.78 8.11 37.57
CA PHE A 157 10.93 9.44 38.16
C PHE A 157 10.01 10.49 37.52
N SER A 158 9.84 11.61 38.22
CA SER A 158 9.17 12.80 37.69
C SER A 158 10.16 13.95 37.61
N SER A 159 10.27 14.57 36.43
CA SER A 159 11.03 15.81 36.28
C SER A 159 10.30 17.01 36.88
N LEU A 160 8.97 16.96 36.97
CA LEU A 160 8.13 18.05 37.49
C LEU A 160 8.22 18.13 39.01
N THR A 161 8.02 17.00 39.70
CA THR A 161 8.09 16.94 41.17
C THR A 161 9.51 16.69 41.70
N GLN A 162 10.46 16.43 40.79
CA GLN A 162 11.84 16.01 41.08
C GLN A 162 11.96 14.68 41.85
N GLN A 163 10.85 13.96 42.04
CA GLN A 163 10.86 12.65 42.67
C GLN A 163 11.74 11.68 41.87
N ASN A 164 12.71 11.05 42.54
CA ASN A 164 13.69 10.10 41.99
C ASN A 164 14.60 10.63 40.86
N LEU A 165 14.53 11.92 40.52
CA LEU A 165 15.30 12.50 39.40
C LEU A 165 16.81 12.32 39.61
N LYS A 166 17.34 12.72 40.77
CA LYS A 166 18.77 12.54 41.08
C LYS A 166 19.20 11.07 41.07
N HIS A 167 18.35 10.19 41.63
CA HIS A 167 18.63 8.76 41.69
C HIS A 167 18.74 8.13 40.29
N ALA A 168 17.92 8.57 39.33
CA ALA A 168 17.98 8.09 37.96
C ALA A 168 19.33 8.40 37.26
N PHE A 169 19.85 9.62 37.44
CA PHE A 169 21.16 10.00 36.89
C PHE A 169 22.32 9.36 37.66
N ASP A 170 22.22 9.22 38.98
CA ASP A 170 23.19 8.48 39.80
C ASP A 170 23.31 7.01 39.34
N LEU A 171 22.19 6.36 39.01
CA LEU A 171 22.17 4.99 38.47
C LEU A 171 22.88 4.90 37.11
N CYS A 172 22.65 5.85 36.21
CA CYS A 172 23.34 5.89 34.92
C CYS A 172 24.86 6.09 35.10
N ILE A 173 25.27 6.96 36.02
CA ILE A 173 26.68 7.15 36.38
C ILE A 173 27.26 5.85 36.94
N GLU A 174 26.56 5.17 37.84
CA GLU A 174 26.99 3.90 38.42
C GLU A 174 27.25 2.84 37.34
N VAL A 175 26.32 2.71 36.40
CA VAL A 175 26.42 1.78 35.27
C VAL A 175 27.61 2.12 34.38
N ALA A 176 27.81 3.40 34.03
CA ALA A 176 28.97 3.86 33.24
C ALA A 176 30.32 3.65 33.97
N MET A 177 30.31 3.66 35.30
CA MET A 177 31.51 3.49 36.13
C MET A 177 31.87 2.03 36.36
N SER A 178 30.92 1.10 36.22
CA SER A 178 31.15 -0.33 36.40
C SER A 178 32.09 -0.88 35.32
N LYS A 179 33.08 -1.69 35.70
CA LYS A 179 34.00 -2.35 34.74
C LYS A 179 33.24 -3.47 34.03
N TYR A 180 32.69 -3.17 32.86
CA TYR A 180 32.08 -4.17 31.99
C TYR A 180 33.14 -4.80 31.09
N ASP A 181 33.55 -6.05 31.38
CA ASP A 181 34.50 -6.83 30.57
C ASP A 181 33.86 -7.34 29.27
N GLY A 182 33.28 -6.43 28.47
CA GLY A 182 33.00 -6.62 27.05
C GLY A 182 32.04 -7.74 26.62
N VAL A 183 31.43 -8.50 27.54
CA VAL A 183 30.45 -9.55 27.24
C VAL A 183 29.10 -9.17 27.87
N PRO A 184 28.05 -8.88 27.06
CA PRO A 184 26.71 -8.67 27.59
C PRO A 184 26.20 -9.96 28.26
N PRO A 185 25.43 -9.87 29.36
CA PRO A 185 24.82 -11.05 29.97
C PRO A 185 23.94 -11.75 28.92
N VAL A 186 24.10 -13.06 28.81
CA VAL A 186 23.28 -13.91 27.93
C VAL A 186 21.81 -13.70 28.33
N PRO A 187 20.88 -13.46 27.38
CA PRO A 187 19.46 -13.35 27.69
C PRO A 187 19.00 -14.58 28.49
N PRO A 188 18.14 -14.41 29.51
CA PRO A 188 17.63 -15.56 30.24
C PRO A 188 16.96 -16.55 29.27
N PRO A 189 17.12 -17.88 29.49
CA PRO A 189 16.46 -18.87 28.65
C PRO A 189 14.95 -18.61 28.67
N LYS A 190 14.33 -18.68 27.49
CA LYS A 190 12.89 -18.51 27.32
C LYS A 190 12.15 -19.32 28.41
N PRO A 191 11.20 -18.72 29.14
CA PRO A 191 10.40 -19.49 30.09
C PRO A 191 9.72 -20.63 29.36
N GLU A 192 9.81 -21.84 29.92
CA GLU A 192 9.05 -22.99 29.42
C GLU A 192 7.57 -22.61 29.37
N MET A 193 6.94 -22.86 28.22
CA MET A 193 5.53 -22.54 28.04
C MET A 193 4.68 -23.34 29.03
N PRO A 194 3.72 -22.70 29.73
CA PRO A 194 2.74 -23.45 30.50
C PRO A 194 1.93 -24.35 29.55
N GLU A 195 1.67 -25.58 29.99
CA GLU A 195 0.89 -26.56 29.24
C GLU A 195 -0.47 -25.96 28.82
N PHE A 196 -0.70 -25.87 27.52
CA PHE A 196 -2.00 -25.47 26.98
C PHE A 196 -3.01 -26.64 27.06
N PRO A 197 -4.25 -26.39 27.53
CA PRO A 197 -5.27 -27.42 27.61
C PRO A 197 -5.70 -27.94 26.22
N LYS A 198 -5.96 -29.24 26.16
CA LYS A 198 -6.30 -30.01 24.93
C LYS A 198 -7.65 -29.60 24.30
N ARG A 199 -7.60 -29.45 22.97
CA ARG A 199 -8.62 -29.69 21.91
C ARG A 199 -10.10 -29.37 22.17
N GLN A 200 -10.66 -28.47 21.34
CA GLN A 200 -12.00 -28.60 20.74
C GLN A 200 -11.96 -28.20 19.25
N THR A 201 -12.08 -29.20 18.36
CA THR A 201 -13.10 -29.44 17.31
C THR A 201 -12.83 -28.82 15.93
N GLU A 202 -12.70 -29.72 14.96
CA GLU A 202 -12.58 -29.51 13.51
C GLU A 202 -13.75 -28.67 12.97
N SER A 203 -13.45 -27.66 12.15
CA SER A 203 -14.45 -26.77 11.56
C SER A 203 -15.34 -27.52 10.57
N VAL A 204 -16.66 -27.30 10.66
CA VAL A 204 -17.73 -27.96 9.88
C VAL A 204 -17.46 -28.03 8.37
N TRP A 205 -16.80 -27.02 7.79
CA TRP A 205 -16.47 -26.99 6.36
C TRP A 205 -15.41 -28.03 5.95
N LEU A 206 -14.46 -28.36 6.83
CA LEU A 206 -13.42 -29.39 6.57
C LEU A 206 -14.02 -30.79 6.54
N LYS A 207 -15.06 -31.03 7.34
CA LYS A 207 -15.83 -32.28 7.33
C LYS A 207 -16.63 -32.41 6.03
N GLN A 208 -17.28 -31.33 5.57
CA GLN A 208 -18.03 -31.31 4.30
C GLN A 208 -17.14 -31.49 3.06
N LEU A 209 -15.95 -30.89 3.05
CA LEU A 209 -14.97 -31.06 1.97
C LEU A 209 -14.49 -32.52 1.88
N ARG A 210 -14.24 -33.14 3.04
CA ARG A 210 -13.82 -34.55 3.14
C ARG A 210 -14.94 -35.50 2.68
N ASP A 211 -16.17 -35.26 3.12
CA ASP A 211 -17.34 -36.09 2.78
C ASP A 211 -17.68 -36.01 1.26
N SER A 212 -17.45 -34.84 0.64
CA SER A 212 -17.61 -34.63 -0.81
C SER A 212 -16.56 -35.38 -1.64
N MET A 213 -15.30 -35.37 -1.19
CA MET A 213 -14.22 -36.11 -1.86
C MET A 213 -14.35 -37.63 -1.73
N SER A 214 -15.04 -38.14 -0.71
CA SER A 214 -15.23 -39.58 -0.48
C SER A 214 -16.40 -40.22 -1.23
N ASN A 215 -17.32 -39.44 -1.80
CA ASN A 215 -18.57 -39.96 -2.37
C ASN A 215 -18.53 -40.25 -3.89
N GLY A 216 -17.40 -40.11 -4.56
CA GLY A 216 -17.18 -40.70 -5.89
C GLY A 216 -17.93 -40.09 -7.09
N ASP A 217 -18.72 -39.02 -6.93
CA ASP A 217 -19.43 -38.33 -8.02
C ASP A 217 -18.54 -37.30 -8.76
N SER A 218 -17.28 -37.63 -9.06
CA SER A 218 -16.34 -36.66 -9.62
C SER A 218 -16.40 -36.58 -11.15
N SER A 219 -17.27 -35.71 -11.68
CA SER A 219 -17.01 -34.99 -12.94
C SER A 219 -17.79 -33.67 -12.98
N ASP A 220 -17.17 -32.59 -12.48
CA ASP A 220 -17.88 -31.32 -12.23
C ASP A 220 -17.70 -30.25 -13.32
N ILE A 221 -16.92 -30.48 -14.38
CA ILE A 221 -16.68 -29.47 -15.43
C ILE A 221 -16.83 -30.07 -16.82
N GLN A 222 -17.74 -29.49 -17.60
CA GLN A 222 -17.90 -29.76 -19.03
C GLN A 222 -17.21 -28.68 -19.87
N ILE A 223 -16.30 -29.07 -20.76
CA ILE A 223 -15.76 -28.17 -21.79
C ILE A 223 -16.53 -28.41 -23.08
N VAL A 224 -17.07 -27.35 -23.66
CA VAL A 224 -17.78 -27.42 -24.95
C VAL A 224 -16.98 -26.75 -26.05
N THR A 225 -16.70 -27.53 -27.09
CA THR A 225 -16.20 -27.05 -28.39
C THR A 225 -17.38 -26.91 -29.36
N LYS A 226 -17.16 -26.31 -30.54
CA LYS A 226 -18.21 -26.04 -31.55
C LYS A 226 -19.11 -27.25 -31.83
N ASP A 227 -18.57 -28.47 -31.75
CA ASP A 227 -19.25 -29.71 -32.15
C ASP A 227 -19.25 -30.83 -31.06
N GLN A 228 -18.61 -30.64 -29.90
CA GLN A 228 -18.44 -31.71 -28.89
C GLN A 228 -18.44 -31.22 -27.44
N VAL A 229 -18.92 -32.07 -26.52
CA VAL A 229 -18.90 -31.85 -25.06
C VAL A 229 -17.90 -32.83 -24.43
N HIS A 230 -16.93 -32.30 -23.69
CA HIS A 230 -15.89 -33.07 -23.01
C HIS A 230 -16.11 -33.01 -21.48
N ASN A 231 -16.29 -34.15 -20.83
CA ASN A 231 -16.47 -34.25 -19.37
C ASN A 231 -15.11 -34.43 -18.68
N LEU A 232 -14.73 -33.53 -17.78
CA LEU A 232 -13.46 -33.58 -17.05
C LEU A 232 -13.67 -33.66 -15.54
N GLN A 233 -12.87 -34.49 -14.86
CA GLN A 233 -12.80 -34.50 -13.39
C GLN A 233 -12.02 -33.26 -12.92
N LYS A 234 -12.53 -32.54 -11.91
CA LYS A 234 -11.75 -31.52 -11.22
C LYS A 234 -10.51 -32.20 -10.61
N ILE A 235 -9.33 -31.68 -10.95
CA ILE A 235 -8.01 -32.02 -10.38
C ILE A 235 -7.26 -33.16 -11.08
N ASN A 236 -6.54 -32.78 -12.15
CA ASN A 236 -5.17 -33.24 -12.45
C ASN A 236 -4.45 -32.33 -13.46
N LEU A 237 -5.18 -31.41 -14.10
CA LEU A 237 -4.66 -30.42 -15.04
C LEU A 237 -3.84 -29.28 -14.41
N VAL A 238 -3.91 -29.13 -13.08
CA VAL A 238 -3.39 -27.95 -12.36
C VAL A 238 -1.86 -27.97 -12.21
N CYS A 239 -1.21 -29.11 -12.45
CA CYS A 239 0.17 -29.28 -12.01
C CYS A 239 1.25 -28.81 -12.98
N GLN A 240 0.96 -28.50 -14.26
CA GLN A 240 2.05 -28.16 -15.21
C GLN A 240 1.81 -27.01 -16.20
N SER A 241 0.59 -26.48 -16.39
CA SER A 241 0.41 -25.26 -17.20
C SER A 241 0.30 -24.03 -16.32
N LYS A 242 1.19 -23.06 -16.57
CA LYS A 242 1.23 -21.78 -15.85
C LYS A 242 -0.03 -20.97 -16.17
N LEU A 243 -0.46 -20.97 -17.43
CA LEU A 243 -1.66 -20.30 -17.92
C LEU A 243 -2.93 -20.77 -17.20
N PHE A 244 -3.12 -22.09 -17.07
CA PHE A 244 -4.28 -22.65 -16.38
C PHE A 244 -4.25 -22.40 -14.87
N ARG A 245 -3.06 -22.39 -14.26
CA ARG A 245 -2.88 -22.00 -12.86
C ARG A 245 -3.22 -20.52 -12.65
N GLU A 246 -2.84 -19.65 -13.56
CA GLU A 246 -3.14 -18.22 -13.50
C GLU A 246 -4.64 -17.94 -13.73
N TYR A 247 -5.31 -18.68 -14.61
CA TYR A 247 -6.75 -18.55 -14.83
C TYR A 247 -7.60 -19.01 -13.64
N PHE A 248 -7.39 -20.25 -13.15
CA PHE A 248 -8.21 -20.85 -12.08
C PHE A 248 -7.84 -20.37 -10.67
N VAL A 249 -6.55 -20.11 -10.40
CA VAL A 249 -6.07 -19.71 -9.07
C VAL A 249 -5.98 -18.19 -8.93
N ARG A 250 -5.62 -17.46 -10.00
CA ARG A 250 -5.37 -16.01 -9.95
C ARG A 250 -6.40 -15.16 -10.70
N GLY A 251 -7.32 -15.78 -11.44
CA GLY A 251 -8.44 -15.08 -12.10
C GLY A 251 -8.05 -14.19 -13.28
N LEU A 252 -6.95 -14.50 -13.96
CA LEU A 252 -6.44 -13.67 -15.07
C LEU A 252 -6.93 -14.17 -16.44
N HIS A 253 -7.59 -13.24 -17.16
CA HIS A 253 -7.91 -13.16 -18.59
C HIS A 253 -8.98 -14.08 -19.21
N GLY A 254 -10.05 -13.45 -19.72
CA GLY A 254 -11.20 -14.03 -20.44
C GLY A 254 -11.01 -14.23 -21.94
N ASP A 255 -9.81 -14.58 -22.41
CA ASP A 255 -9.55 -14.75 -23.86
C ASP A 255 -9.70 -16.19 -24.38
N LEU A 256 -9.72 -17.19 -23.49
CA LEU A 256 -9.75 -18.61 -23.85
C LEU A 256 -11.14 -19.25 -23.73
N PHE A 257 -11.91 -18.87 -22.70
CA PHE A 257 -13.21 -19.45 -22.40
C PHE A 257 -14.24 -18.37 -22.08
N GLU A 258 -15.44 -18.51 -22.63
CA GLU A 258 -16.66 -17.87 -22.12
C GLU A 258 -17.21 -18.68 -20.94
N GLU A 259 -17.24 -18.05 -19.76
CA GLU A 259 -17.87 -18.60 -18.56
C GLU A 259 -19.42 -18.43 -18.68
N LYS A 260 -20.17 -19.53 -18.82
CA LYS A 260 -21.65 -19.51 -18.78
C LYS A 260 -22.14 -20.16 -17.49
N VAL A 261 -22.71 -19.35 -16.60
CA VAL A 261 -23.43 -19.80 -15.40
C VAL A 261 -24.91 -19.95 -15.77
N ASP A 262 -25.57 -21.02 -15.32
CA ASP A 262 -27.00 -21.25 -15.56
C ASP A 262 -27.84 -20.15 -14.87
N ASP A 263 -28.62 -19.41 -15.68
CA ASP A 263 -29.42 -18.26 -15.24
C ASP A 263 -30.44 -18.61 -14.15
N GLN A 264 -30.89 -19.87 -14.05
CA GLN A 264 -31.81 -20.29 -12.99
C GLN A 264 -31.14 -20.31 -11.60
N GLN A 265 -29.85 -20.68 -11.51
CA GLN A 265 -29.13 -20.73 -10.22
C GLN A 265 -28.73 -19.33 -9.70
N LEU A 266 -28.46 -18.39 -10.61
CA LEU A 266 -28.18 -16.99 -10.27
C LEU A 266 -29.33 -16.32 -9.50
N SER A 267 -30.58 -16.73 -9.76
CA SER A 267 -31.77 -16.17 -9.11
C SER A 267 -31.98 -16.65 -7.66
N LEU A 268 -31.44 -17.83 -7.29
CA LEU A 268 -31.67 -18.49 -5.99
C LEU A 268 -30.60 -18.14 -4.94
N LEU A 269 -29.38 -17.80 -5.35
CA LEU A 269 -28.25 -17.49 -4.45
C LEU A 269 -28.22 -16.02 -3.97
N VAL A 270 -28.98 -15.13 -4.62
CA VAL A 270 -29.01 -13.69 -4.27
C VAL A 270 -30.06 -13.41 -3.19
N THR A 271 -29.85 -13.95 -1.98
CA THR A 271 -30.59 -13.49 -0.79
C THR A 271 -29.87 -12.34 -0.11
N LYS A 272 -30.46 -11.14 -0.24
CA LYS A 272 -30.21 -9.87 0.48
C LYS A 272 -29.28 -9.96 1.72
N LYS A 273 -27.97 -9.74 1.54
CA LYS A 273 -27.07 -9.12 2.52
C LYS A 273 -26.11 -8.16 1.80
N ASP A 274 -25.69 -7.14 2.53
CA ASP A 274 -25.27 -5.82 2.05
C ASP A 274 -24.27 -5.78 0.88
N ARG A 275 -24.64 -5.02 -0.15
CA ARG A 275 -23.88 -4.79 -1.38
C ARG A 275 -22.80 -3.73 -1.17
N THR A 276 -21.83 -3.96 -0.30
CA THR A 276 -20.76 -2.97 -0.10
C THR A 276 -19.57 -3.28 -1.02
N ASN A 277 -19.50 -2.57 -2.15
CA ASN A 277 -18.25 -2.34 -2.88
C ASN A 277 -17.22 -1.74 -1.92
N VAL A 278 -16.37 -2.56 -1.32
CA VAL A 278 -15.27 -2.12 -0.44
C VAL A 278 -13.96 -2.27 -1.20
N TRP A 279 -13.24 -1.16 -1.33
CA TRP A 279 -11.90 -1.12 -1.90
C TRP A 279 -10.89 -1.44 -0.81
N VAL A 280 -10.06 -2.45 -1.05
CA VAL A 280 -9.04 -2.88 -0.10
C VAL A 280 -7.70 -2.95 -0.80
N GLN A 281 -6.68 -2.39 -0.16
CA GLN A 281 -5.30 -2.46 -0.57
C GLN A 281 -4.88 -3.94 -0.68
N SER A 282 -4.39 -4.30 -1.86
CA SER A 282 -4.02 -5.67 -2.22
C SER A 282 -2.53 -5.84 -2.48
N GLN A 283 -1.88 -4.80 -2.98
CA GLN A 283 -0.44 -4.80 -3.26
C GLN A 283 0.15 -3.43 -2.98
N GLN A 284 1.35 -3.42 -2.43
CA GLN A 284 2.14 -2.21 -2.24
C GLN A 284 3.52 -2.46 -2.83
N SER A 285 4.01 -1.51 -3.61
CA SER A 285 5.31 -1.57 -4.28
C SER A 285 6.03 -0.25 -4.08
N LEU A 286 7.28 -0.31 -3.63
CA LEU A 286 8.11 0.89 -3.44
C LEU A 286 8.31 1.64 -4.76
N THR A 287 8.42 2.97 -4.70
CA THR A 287 8.86 3.76 -5.85
C THR A 287 10.31 3.45 -6.20
N ALA A 288 10.70 3.70 -7.44
CA ALA A 288 12.10 3.58 -7.85
C ALA A 288 13.01 4.40 -6.91
N GLY A 289 14.05 3.75 -6.38
CA GLY A 289 15.02 4.38 -5.47
C GLY A 289 14.55 4.56 -4.03
N ALA A 290 13.30 4.21 -3.69
CA ALA A 290 12.78 4.37 -2.33
C ALA A 290 13.47 3.47 -1.30
N GLU A 291 14.05 2.35 -1.72
CA GLU A 291 14.90 1.48 -0.87
C GLU A 291 16.16 2.20 -0.36
N LYS A 292 16.60 3.26 -1.05
CA LYS A 292 17.70 4.14 -0.64
C LYS A 292 17.22 5.29 0.25
N GLY A 293 15.91 5.43 0.42
CA GLY A 293 15.21 6.44 1.23
C GLY A 293 14.69 7.63 0.42
N VAL A 294 13.88 8.46 1.08
CA VAL A 294 13.11 9.56 0.47
C VAL A 294 13.95 10.51 -0.41
N ALA A 295 15.19 10.82 0.00
CA ALA A 295 16.08 11.73 -0.74
C ALA A 295 16.54 11.18 -2.11
N PHE A 296 16.50 9.86 -2.28
CA PHE A 296 16.88 9.17 -3.52
C PHE A 296 15.66 8.55 -4.22
N SER A 297 14.47 8.75 -3.65
CA SER A 297 13.23 8.21 -4.18
C SER A 297 12.70 9.09 -5.31
N GLU A 298 12.07 8.45 -6.28
CA GLU A 298 11.30 9.12 -7.33
C GLU A 298 9.87 9.52 -6.88
N GLY A 299 9.67 9.63 -5.55
CA GLY A 299 8.41 10.08 -4.95
C GLY A 299 8.05 11.49 -5.43
N ARG A 300 6.75 11.74 -5.62
CA ARG A 300 6.26 13.01 -6.18
C ARG A 300 4.83 13.34 -5.76
N TYR A 301 4.48 14.62 -5.76
CA TYR A 301 3.12 15.10 -5.52
C TYR A 301 2.73 16.19 -6.51
N GLY A 302 1.42 16.36 -6.71
CA GLY A 302 0.91 17.27 -7.73
C GLY A 302 1.31 16.84 -9.15
N HIS A 303 1.69 15.59 -9.33
CA HIS A 303 1.84 14.97 -10.64
C HIS A 303 0.45 14.58 -11.15
N SER A 304 0.39 14.22 -12.43
CA SER A 304 -0.77 13.53 -12.99
C SER A 304 -0.35 12.13 -13.42
N CYS A 305 -1.32 11.23 -13.50
CA CYS A 305 -1.09 9.87 -13.98
C CYS A 305 -2.11 9.51 -15.04
N VAL A 306 -1.66 8.71 -16.01
CA VAL A 306 -2.49 8.09 -17.04
C VAL A 306 -2.07 6.63 -17.15
N VAL A 307 -3.02 5.73 -17.38
CA VAL A 307 -2.75 4.31 -17.64
C VAL A 307 -2.98 4.04 -19.12
N HIS A 308 -1.96 3.54 -19.81
CA HIS A 308 -2.04 3.11 -21.21
C HIS A 308 -1.37 1.75 -21.34
N ASP A 309 -2.05 0.77 -21.96
CA ASP A 309 -1.52 -0.58 -22.20
C ASP A 309 -0.80 -1.21 -21.01
N ASN A 310 -1.45 -1.20 -19.84
CA ASN A 310 -0.93 -1.69 -18.55
C ASN A 310 0.26 -0.91 -17.96
N ILE A 311 0.67 0.20 -18.55
CA ILE A 311 1.72 1.07 -18.01
C ILE A 311 1.08 2.31 -17.41
N LEU A 312 1.38 2.56 -16.14
CA LEU A 312 1.08 3.81 -15.46
C LEU A 312 2.20 4.82 -15.78
N TYR A 313 1.86 5.91 -16.45
CA TYR A 313 2.74 7.03 -16.73
C TYR A 313 2.50 8.13 -15.69
N ALA A 314 3.53 8.53 -14.95
CA ALA A 314 3.47 9.63 -13.99
C ALA A 314 4.21 10.87 -14.54
N ILE A 315 3.45 11.93 -14.80
CA ILE A 315 3.90 13.12 -15.51
C ILE A 315 4.10 14.27 -14.52
N GLY A 316 5.28 14.89 -14.56
CA GLY A 316 5.65 16.05 -13.77
C GLY A 316 5.53 15.83 -12.27
N GLY A 317 5.07 16.86 -11.56
CA GLY A 317 5.05 16.88 -10.09
C GLY A 317 6.29 17.55 -9.51
N VAL A 318 6.35 17.54 -8.18
CA VAL A 318 7.47 18.13 -7.42
C VAL A 318 8.08 17.08 -6.48
N ALA A 319 9.40 17.10 -6.40
CA ALA A 319 10.20 16.27 -5.51
C ALA A 319 10.20 16.80 -4.07
N THR A 320 10.91 16.12 -3.17
CA THR A 320 11.01 16.50 -1.75
C THR A 320 11.74 17.82 -1.53
N ASP A 321 12.73 18.14 -2.37
CA ASP A 321 13.50 19.39 -2.32
C ASP A 321 12.77 20.58 -2.94
N GLY A 322 11.56 20.37 -3.48
CA GLY A 322 10.77 21.42 -4.14
C GLY A 322 11.07 21.59 -5.63
N SER A 323 12.01 20.83 -6.21
CA SER A 323 12.30 20.87 -7.64
C SER A 323 11.15 20.31 -8.48
N TYR A 324 10.90 20.95 -9.63
CA TYR A 324 9.95 20.44 -10.62
C TYR A 324 10.59 19.26 -11.35
N LEU A 325 9.90 18.14 -11.34
CA LEU A 325 10.41 16.91 -11.94
C LEU A 325 10.27 16.97 -13.46
N GLU A 326 11.36 16.61 -14.13
CA GLU A 326 11.48 16.64 -15.59
C GLU A 326 11.42 15.26 -16.24
N ASN A 327 11.43 14.21 -15.43
CA ASN A 327 11.27 12.84 -15.87
C ASN A 327 9.80 12.41 -15.83
N MET A 328 9.47 11.45 -16.70
CA MET A 328 8.19 10.75 -16.65
C MET A 328 8.44 9.32 -16.18
N LEU A 329 7.87 8.96 -15.02
CA LEU A 329 7.98 7.60 -14.51
C LEU A 329 7.02 6.68 -15.23
N ARG A 330 7.40 5.42 -15.30
CA ARG A 330 6.61 4.36 -15.91
C ARG A 330 6.59 3.15 -15.00
N TYR A 331 5.40 2.70 -14.63
CA TYR A 331 5.21 1.53 -13.79
C TYR A 331 4.37 0.50 -14.54
N ASP A 332 4.93 -0.69 -14.74
CA ASP A 332 4.24 -1.81 -15.37
C ASP A 332 3.33 -2.47 -14.33
N LEU A 333 2.02 -2.38 -14.56
CA LEU A 333 0.99 -2.91 -13.68
C LEU A 333 0.89 -4.44 -13.72
N GLN A 334 1.38 -5.08 -14.79
CA GLN A 334 1.37 -6.52 -14.94
C GLN A 334 2.56 -7.15 -14.20
N THR A 335 3.77 -6.64 -14.42
CA THR A 335 4.98 -7.15 -13.76
C THR A 335 5.20 -6.56 -12.39
N ARG A 336 4.52 -5.45 -12.07
CA ARG A 336 4.65 -4.67 -10.82
C ARG A 336 6.02 -4.08 -10.62
N THR A 337 6.66 -3.68 -11.71
CA THR A 337 8.01 -3.13 -11.70
C THR A 337 8.06 -1.73 -12.29
N TRP A 338 8.99 -0.92 -11.80
CA TRP A 338 9.31 0.37 -12.41
C TRP A 338 10.14 0.12 -13.65
N LEU A 339 9.71 0.70 -14.76
CA LEU A 339 10.49 0.79 -15.98
C LEU A 339 11.43 1.99 -15.89
N GLU A 340 12.46 2.00 -16.73
CA GLU A 340 13.36 3.14 -16.85
C GLU A 340 12.56 4.43 -17.10
N PRO A 341 12.78 5.49 -16.29
CA PRO A 341 12.12 6.77 -16.48
C PRO A 341 12.45 7.34 -17.86
N LEU A 342 11.47 8.03 -18.45
CA LEU A 342 11.75 8.82 -19.64
C LEU A 342 12.33 10.17 -19.22
N THR A 343 13.44 10.51 -19.85
CA THR A 343 14.15 11.79 -19.68
C THR A 343 14.43 12.36 -21.05
N TRP A 344 14.26 13.66 -21.20
CA TRP A 344 14.58 14.35 -22.45
C TRP A 344 15.76 15.29 -22.25
N GLY A 345 16.60 15.40 -23.28
CA GLY A 345 17.76 16.31 -23.27
C GLY A 345 17.35 17.78 -23.20
N LYS A 346 18.34 18.65 -22.98
CA LYS A 346 18.12 20.11 -22.82
C LYS A 346 17.44 20.77 -24.02
N ASP A 347 17.55 20.17 -25.20
CA ASP A 347 17.03 20.71 -26.46
C ASP A 347 15.55 20.36 -26.70
N VAL A 348 14.98 19.44 -25.92
CA VAL A 348 13.57 19.06 -26.02
C VAL A 348 12.76 19.91 -25.07
N ASN A 349 11.72 20.56 -25.58
CA ASN A 349 10.78 21.33 -24.78
C ASN A 349 9.60 20.44 -24.36
N PHE A 350 9.23 20.48 -23.08
CA PHE A 350 8.19 19.63 -22.48
C PHE A 350 7.66 20.26 -21.18
N PRO A 351 6.47 19.85 -20.69
CA PRO A 351 5.89 20.44 -19.49
C PRO A 351 6.61 20.01 -18.21
N LYS A 352 7.34 20.94 -17.57
CA LYS A 352 7.99 20.77 -16.25
C LYS A 352 7.16 21.44 -15.15
N ASN A 353 6.02 20.84 -14.81
CA ASN A 353 4.99 21.49 -13.98
C ASN A 353 4.45 20.53 -12.92
N ASN A 354 3.95 21.05 -11.80
CA ASN A 354 3.00 20.33 -10.94
C ASN A 354 1.60 20.94 -11.03
N PHE A 355 0.61 20.24 -10.49
CA PHE A 355 -0.80 20.63 -10.45
C PHE A 355 -1.38 20.99 -11.83
N HIS A 356 -0.81 20.41 -12.88
CA HIS A 356 -1.39 20.34 -14.22
C HIS A 356 -2.45 19.23 -14.25
N SER A 357 -3.28 19.24 -15.28
CA SER A 357 -4.27 18.19 -15.49
C SER A 357 -4.03 17.48 -16.82
N THR A 358 -4.39 16.20 -16.85
CA THR A 358 -4.20 15.34 -18.01
C THR A 358 -5.47 14.61 -18.38
N VAL A 359 -5.60 14.34 -19.68
CA VAL A 359 -6.59 13.43 -20.24
C VAL A 359 -5.91 12.59 -21.31
N GLN A 360 -6.45 11.41 -21.56
CA GLN A 360 -5.99 10.55 -22.65
C GLN A 360 -7.03 10.51 -23.76
N LYS A 361 -6.58 10.58 -25.00
CA LYS A 361 -7.40 10.35 -26.18
C LYS A 361 -7.55 8.84 -26.43
N ALA A 362 -8.60 8.46 -27.15
CA ALA A 362 -8.85 7.07 -27.54
C ALA A 362 -7.70 6.44 -28.36
N ASP A 363 -6.90 7.26 -29.05
CA ASP A 363 -5.70 6.82 -29.79
C ASP A 363 -4.44 6.70 -28.93
N GLY A 364 -4.57 6.79 -27.60
CA GLY A 364 -3.45 6.69 -26.66
C GLY A 364 -2.73 8.01 -26.39
N THR A 365 -2.91 9.04 -27.21
CA THR A 365 -2.26 10.35 -27.03
C THR A 365 -2.63 10.97 -25.69
N ILE A 366 -1.64 11.39 -24.91
CA ILE A 366 -1.86 12.06 -23.63
C ILE A 366 -1.82 13.57 -23.83
N LEU A 367 -2.84 14.28 -23.35
CA LEU A 367 -2.88 15.74 -23.34
C LEU A 367 -2.56 16.26 -21.94
N VAL A 368 -1.72 17.29 -21.85
CA VAL A 368 -1.34 17.96 -20.61
C VAL A 368 -1.62 19.45 -20.72
N PHE A 369 -2.40 20.00 -19.79
CA PHE A 369 -2.71 21.42 -19.75
C PHE A 369 -2.36 22.05 -18.41
N GLY A 370 -1.79 23.25 -18.48
CA GLY A 370 -1.54 24.13 -17.35
C GLY A 370 -0.53 23.61 -16.33
N GLY A 371 -0.73 23.97 -15.07
CA GLY A 371 0.15 23.67 -13.94
C GLY A 371 1.05 24.83 -13.54
N LYS A 372 1.77 24.65 -12.43
CA LYS A 372 2.69 25.61 -11.85
C LYS A 372 4.14 25.18 -12.10
N SER A 373 4.96 26.16 -12.49
CA SER A 373 6.42 26.08 -12.65
C SER A 373 7.05 27.40 -12.16
N ASN A 374 7.86 28.10 -12.98
CA ASN A 374 8.34 29.48 -12.71
C ASN A 374 7.24 30.54 -12.99
N GLY A 375 5.99 30.17 -12.78
CA GLY A 375 4.78 30.87 -13.20
C GLY A 375 3.64 29.87 -13.37
N TYR A 376 2.52 30.31 -13.93
CA TYR A 376 1.42 29.41 -14.27
C TYR A 376 1.37 29.20 -15.79
N ASN A 377 1.33 27.94 -16.17
CA ASN A 377 1.38 27.52 -17.55
C ASN A 377 -0.02 27.58 -18.18
N LYS A 378 -0.10 27.96 -19.45
CA LYS A 378 -1.33 27.98 -20.27
C LYS A 378 -1.23 27.15 -21.55
N ASN A 379 -0.12 26.43 -21.70
CA ASN A 379 0.17 25.66 -22.89
C ASN A 379 -0.55 24.32 -22.83
N LEU A 380 -0.97 23.86 -24.01
CA LEU A 380 -1.44 22.51 -24.24
C LEU A 380 -0.31 21.69 -24.86
N TRP A 381 0.03 20.58 -24.23
CA TRP A 381 1.02 19.63 -24.72
C TRP A 381 0.33 18.33 -25.10
N SER A 382 0.81 17.68 -26.16
CA SER A 382 0.51 16.27 -26.44
C SER A 382 1.76 15.44 -26.25
N PHE A 383 1.58 14.25 -25.69
CA PHE A 383 2.58 13.22 -25.60
C PHE A 383 2.10 11.99 -26.38
N ASP A 384 2.93 11.57 -27.34
CA ASP A 384 2.72 10.35 -28.09
C ASP A 384 3.35 9.19 -27.32
N VAL A 385 2.55 8.18 -26.99
CA VAL A 385 2.96 7.02 -26.19
C VAL A 385 3.67 5.94 -27.01
N GLU A 386 3.48 5.92 -28.33
CA GLU A 386 4.17 5.01 -29.25
C GLU A 386 5.57 5.57 -29.57
N ASP A 387 5.64 6.84 -29.94
CA ASP A 387 6.88 7.51 -30.34
C ASP A 387 7.68 8.06 -29.14
N LEU A 388 7.04 8.15 -27.96
CA LEU A 388 7.62 8.74 -26.74
C LEU A 388 8.05 10.20 -26.90
N THR A 389 7.30 10.96 -27.71
CA THR A 389 7.64 12.35 -28.06
C THR A 389 6.64 13.37 -27.52
N TRP A 390 7.17 14.54 -27.16
CA TRP A 390 6.36 15.71 -26.77
C TRP A 390 6.14 16.64 -27.95
N LYS A 391 4.95 17.21 -28.02
CA LYS A 391 4.61 18.28 -28.97
C LYS A 391 3.83 19.38 -28.27
N LEU A 392 4.28 20.62 -28.45
CA LEU A 392 3.52 21.80 -28.06
C LEU A 392 2.41 22.04 -29.07
N LEU A 393 1.16 22.07 -28.61
CA LEU A 393 0.00 22.36 -29.45
C LEU A 393 -0.32 23.85 -29.39
N THR A 394 -0.39 24.48 -30.55
CA THR A 394 -0.78 25.89 -30.67
C THR A 394 -2.30 25.99 -30.65
N THR A 395 -2.85 26.48 -29.55
CA THR A 395 -4.29 26.70 -29.40
C THR A 395 -4.67 28.17 -29.67
N LYS A 396 -5.90 28.41 -30.11
CA LYS A 396 -6.45 29.74 -30.41
C LYS A 396 -7.82 29.96 -29.74
N GLY A 397 -8.41 31.14 -29.91
CA GLY A 397 -9.72 31.48 -29.34
C GLY A 397 -9.62 32.06 -27.93
N ASP A 398 -10.60 31.73 -27.07
CA ASP A 398 -10.68 32.17 -25.68
C ASP A 398 -9.72 31.36 -24.79
N VAL A 399 -8.41 31.45 -25.06
CA VAL A 399 -7.40 30.63 -24.36
C VAL A 399 -7.42 30.93 -22.86
N PRO A 400 -7.63 29.93 -21.99
CA PRO A 400 -7.64 30.13 -20.54
C PRO A 400 -6.31 30.72 -20.05
N ALA A 401 -6.38 31.58 -19.05
CA ALA A 401 -5.18 32.07 -18.37
C ALA A 401 -4.40 30.90 -17.74
N GLY A 402 -3.09 31.06 -17.63
CA GLY A 402 -2.23 30.03 -17.07
C GLY A 402 -2.59 29.76 -15.61
N ARG A 403 -2.82 28.49 -15.26
CA ARG A 403 -3.49 28.11 -14.01
C ARG A 403 -3.04 26.76 -13.47
N TYR A 404 -3.25 26.51 -12.18
CA TYR A 404 -2.99 25.22 -11.55
C TYR A 404 -4.19 24.72 -10.73
N GLY A 405 -4.23 23.42 -10.44
CA GLY A 405 -5.29 22.79 -9.64
C GLY A 405 -6.69 22.86 -10.27
N HIS A 406 -6.75 23.19 -11.56
CA HIS A 406 -7.94 23.04 -12.40
C HIS A 406 -8.06 21.58 -12.82
N THR A 407 -9.23 21.16 -13.31
CA THR A 407 -9.41 19.84 -13.93
C THR A 407 -9.68 19.99 -15.41
N ILE A 408 -9.18 19.06 -16.22
CA ILE A 408 -9.67 18.84 -17.59
C ILE A 408 -10.29 17.45 -17.70
N VAL A 409 -11.35 17.33 -18.51
CA VAL A 409 -12.02 16.07 -18.82
C VAL A 409 -12.31 15.99 -20.30
N ILE A 410 -12.14 14.81 -20.89
CA ILE A 410 -12.35 14.59 -22.33
C ILE A 410 -13.71 13.93 -22.58
N ASN A 411 -14.40 14.40 -23.61
CA ASN A 411 -15.55 13.73 -24.18
C ASN A 411 -15.11 13.02 -25.47
N GLU A 412 -14.94 11.71 -25.38
CA GLU A 412 -14.48 10.88 -26.50
C GLU A 412 -15.49 10.82 -27.65
N GLU A 413 -16.78 11.11 -27.39
CA GLU A 413 -17.83 11.04 -28.42
C GLU A 413 -17.81 12.22 -29.39
N ASN A 414 -17.19 13.35 -29.00
CA ASN A 414 -17.24 14.58 -29.79
C ASN A 414 -15.89 15.32 -29.86
N THR A 415 -14.78 14.65 -29.53
CA THR A 415 -13.41 15.21 -29.60
C THR A 415 -13.23 16.52 -28.84
N LYS A 416 -13.96 16.73 -27.73
CA LYS A 416 -13.85 17.96 -26.92
C LYS A 416 -13.24 17.72 -25.54
N VAL A 417 -12.53 18.72 -25.04
CA VAL A 417 -12.01 18.77 -23.67
C VAL A 417 -12.68 19.91 -22.91
N TYR A 418 -13.15 19.65 -21.70
CA TYR A 418 -13.75 20.63 -20.83
C TYR A 418 -12.80 20.96 -19.68
N LEU A 419 -12.60 22.25 -19.41
CA LEU A 419 -11.79 22.75 -18.30
C LEU A 419 -12.68 23.46 -17.30
N PHE A 420 -12.51 23.17 -16.00
CA PHE A 420 -13.20 23.87 -14.94
C PHE A 420 -12.25 24.33 -13.83
N GLY A 421 -12.43 25.59 -13.42
CA GLY A 421 -11.83 26.21 -12.23
C GLY A 421 -10.31 26.30 -12.23
N GLY A 422 -9.73 26.19 -11.03
CA GLY A 422 -8.30 26.36 -10.76
C GLY A 422 -7.96 27.71 -10.12
N TYR A 423 -6.67 27.99 -10.03
CA TYR A 423 -6.12 29.26 -9.56
C TYR A 423 -5.14 29.85 -10.57
N ASP A 424 -5.29 31.13 -10.86
CA ASP A 424 -4.33 31.93 -11.62
C ASP A 424 -4.03 33.28 -10.94
N ASN A 425 -2.97 33.96 -11.37
CA ASN A 425 -2.54 35.22 -10.75
C ASN A 425 -3.34 36.44 -11.26
N ALA A 426 -4.08 36.30 -12.36
CA ALA A 426 -4.83 37.40 -12.95
C ALA A 426 -6.21 37.56 -12.29
N PHE A 427 -6.88 36.45 -12.01
CA PHE A 427 -8.24 36.39 -11.51
C PHE A 427 -8.36 35.69 -10.14
N GLY A 428 -7.30 35.03 -9.68
CA GLY A 428 -7.31 34.28 -8.43
C GLY A 428 -8.00 32.93 -8.60
N LEU A 429 -8.86 32.57 -7.63
CA LEU A 429 -9.70 31.38 -7.72
C LEU A 429 -10.74 31.55 -8.83
N SER A 430 -10.92 30.53 -9.66
CA SER A 430 -11.89 30.55 -10.74
C SER A 430 -12.96 29.46 -10.62
N ASN A 431 -14.16 29.76 -11.13
CA ASN A 431 -15.24 28.82 -11.46
C ASN A 431 -15.63 28.93 -12.96
N ASP A 432 -14.75 29.49 -13.78
CA ASP A 432 -14.94 29.53 -15.22
C ASP A 432 -14.99 28.12 -15.83
N LEU A 433 -15.62 28.04 -17.00
CA LEU A 433 -15.80 26.82 -17.75
C LEU A 433 -15.38 27.08 -19.20
N TYR A 434 -14.51 26.23 -19.72
CA TYR A 434 -14.04 26.30 -21.09
C TYR A 434 -14.23 24.98 -21.80
N GLU A 435 -14.39 25.07 -23.12
CA GLU A 435 -14.38 23.94 -24.04
C GLU A 435 -13.24 24.12 -25.03
N LEU A 436 -12.47 23.07 -25.26
CA LEU A 436 -11.48 22.96 -26.33
C LEU A 436 -11.98 21.96 -27.35
N ASP A 437 -12.10 22.41 -28.59
CA ASP A 437 -12.30 21.56 -29.75
C ASP A 437 -10.93 21.03 -30.21
N LEU A 438 -10.72 19.70 -30.16
CA LEU A 438 -9.41 19.10 -30.46
C LEU A 438 -9.09 19.05 -31.94
N ASP A 439 -10.10 19.08 -32.82
CA ASP A 439 -9.90 19.06 -34.27
C ASP A 439 -9.37 20.41 -34.77
N THR A 440 -9.86 21.50 -34.18
CA THR A 440 -9.49 22.88 -34.56
C THR A 440 -8.49 23.54 -33.60
N LEU A 441 -8.24 22.93 -32.44
CA LEU A 441 -7.46 23.47 -31.33
C LEU A 441 -7.95 24.85 -30.86
N THR A 442 -9.27 25.03 -30.84
CA THR A 442 -9.91 26.31 -30.47
C THR A 442 -10.56 26.21 -29.10
N TRP A 443 -10.12 27.07 -28.18
CA TRP A 443 -10.78 27.29 -26.90
C TRP A 443 -11.97 28.23 -27.05
N SER A 444 -13.06 27.90 -26.36
CA SER A 444 -14.26 28.73 -26.24
C SER A 444 -14.69 28.81 -24.78
N SER A 445 -14.95 30.02 -24.29
CA SER A 445 -15.55 30.20 -22.97
C SER A 445 -17.01 29.75 -22.99
N ILE A 446 -17.41 28.88 -22.05
CA ILE A 446 -18.80 28.41 -21.95
C ILE A 446 -19.60 29.42 -21.11
N LYS A 447 -20.57 30.05 -21.75
CA LYS A 447 -21.52 30.95 -21.05
C LYS A 447 -22.53 30.12 -20.27
N VAL A 448 -22.52 30.30 -18.95
CA VAL A 448 -23.46 29.68 -18.03
C VAL A 448 -24.78 30.46 -18.01
N THR A 449 -25.90 29.74 -17.92
CA THR A 449 -27.24 30.29 -17.78
C THR A 449 -27.79 30.08 -16.36
N GLY A 450 -28.46 31.11 -15.82
CA GLY A 450 -29.05 31.10 -14.48
C GLY A 450 -28.10 31.57 -13.36
N ASP A 451 -28.65 31.73 -12.15
CA ASP A 451 -27.96 32.39 -11.03
C ASP A 451 -27.20 31.42 -10.10
N ALA A 452 -27.49 30.12 -10.17
CA ALA A 452 -26.84 29.10 -9.34
C ALA A 452 -25.50 28.68 -9.97
N LEU A 453 -24.41 28.84 -9.24
CA LEU A 453 -23.04 28.59 -9.72
C LEU A 453 -22.22 27.93 -8.60
N PRO A 454 -21.33 26.98 -8.91
CA PRO A 454 -20.35 26.51 -7.93
C PRO A 454 -19.41 27.63 -7.49
N GLU A 455 -18.99 27.62 -6.22
CA GLU A 455 -17.91 28.49 -5.75
C GLU A 455 -16.61 28.24 -6.54
N ALA A 456 -15.86 29.30 -6.80
CA ALA A 456 -14.53 29.25 -7.40
C ALA A 456 -13.56 28.41 -6.58
N ARG A 457 -12.84 27.48 -7.22
CA ARG A 457 -12.14 26.40 -6.52
C ARG A 457 -10.96 25.80 -7.28
N TYR A 458 -9.99 25.26 -6.55
CA TYR A 458 -8.95 24.37 -7.09
C TYR A 458 -8.85 23.07 -6.31
N GLY A 459 -8.13 22.08 -6.86
CA GLY A 459 -7.89 20.79 -6.21
C GLY A 459 -9.17 19.97 -5.99
N HIS A 460 -10.18 20.24 -6.82
CA HIS A 460 -11.45 19.52 -6.89
C HIS A 460 -11.32 18.33 -7.86
N PHE A 461 -12.34 17.47 -7.87
CA PHE A 461 -12.46 16.41 -8.86
C PHE A 461 -13.55 16.74 -9.85
N SER A 462 -13.31 16.42 -11.13
CA SER A 462 -14.29 16.55 -12.20
C SER A 462 -14.33 15.32 -13.07
N VAL A 463 -15.52 14.97 -13.57
CA VAL A 463 -15.72 13.84 -14.48
C VAL A 463 -16.94 14.08 -15.37
N LEU A 464 -16.90 13.60 -16.60
CA LEU A 464 -18.09 13.54 -17.44
C LEU A 464 -18.90 12.28 -17.14
N HIS A 465 -20.22 12.42 -17.10
CA HIS A 465 -21.12 11.29 -17.02
C HIS A 465 -22.36 11.54 -17.88
N LYS A 466 -23.10 10.47 -18.17
CA LYS A 466 -24.41 10.56 -18.81
C LYS A 466 -25.50 10.53 -17.76
N ASP A 467 -26.50 11.40 -17.90
CA ASP A 467 -27.72 11.36 -17.10
C ASP A 467 -28.64 10.19 -17.54
N LYS A 468 -29.80 10.03 -16.90
CA LYS A 468 -30.77 8.96 -17.26
C LYS A 468 -31.35 9.10 -18.67
N LYS A 469 -31.22 10.28 -19.29
CA LYS A 469 -31.67 10.62 -20.64
C LYS A 469 -30.48 10.67 -21.61
N SER A 470 -29.32 10.15 -21.22
CA SER A 470 -28.09 10.15 -22.00
C SER A 470 -27.53 11.54 -22.34
N ASN A 471 -27.95 12.59 -21.63
CA ASN A 471 -27.30 13.90 -21.75
C ASN A 471 -25.97 13.87 -21.01
N ILE A 472 -24.93 14.42 -21.63
CA ILE A 472 -23.60 14.53 -21.03
C ILE A 472 -23.63 15.66 -20.01
N GLN A 473 -23.08 15.37 -18.83
CA GLN A 473 -23.04 16.26 -17.68
C GLN A 473 -21.63 16.25 -17.08
N LEU A 474 -21.15 17.43 -16.68
CA LEU A 474 -19.90 17.57 -15.93
C LEU A 474 -20.22 17.58 -14.44
N LEU A 475 -19.77 16.55 -13.73
CA LEU A 475 -19.86 16.48 -12.28
C LEU A 475 -18.58 17.05 -11.67
N VAL A 476 -18.73 17.89 -10.65
CA VAL A 476 -17.65 18.49 -9.85
C VAL A 476 -17.89 18.16 -8.39
N PHE A 477 -16.84 17.75 -7.68
CA PHE A 477 -16.91 17.50 -6.24
C PHE A 477 -15.74 18.14 -5.49
N GLY A 478 -16.06 18.75 -4.34
CA GLY A 478 -15.10 19.22 -3.34
C GLY A 478 -14.16 20.32 -3.83
N GLY A 479 -12.94 20.35 -3.27
CA GLY A 479 -11.90 21.32 -3.58
C GLY A 479 -11.76 22.43 -2.55
N ARG A 480 -10.80 23.34 -2.76
CA ARG A 480 -10.57 24.49 -1.89
C ARG A 480 -11.21 25.74 -2.49
N GLY A 481 -12.20 26.29 -1.79
CA GLY A 481 -12.78 27.60 -2.08
C GLY A 481 -12.01 28.73 -1.40
N ALA A 482 -12.57 29.94 -1.48
CA ALA A 482 -11.92 31.14 -0.94
C ALA A 482 -11.88 31.10 0.60
N LYS A 483 -13.00 30.74 1.22
CA LYS A 483 -13.15 30.80 2.69
C LYS A 483 -12.91 29.45 3.36
N HIS A 484 -13.29 28.36 2.71
CA HIS A 484 -13.32 27.03 3.32
C HIS A 484 -13.03 25.94 2.28
N VAL A 485 -12.82 24.72 2.77
CA VAL A 485 -12.72 23.54 1.91
C VAL A 485 -14.12 22.98 1.69
N LEU A 486 -14.42 22.62 0.45
CA LEU A 486 -15.74 22.32 -0.05
C LEU A 486 -15.98 20.80 -0.02
N ASP A 487 -17.24 20.41 0.20
CA ASP A 487 -17.77 19.04 0.19
C ASP A 487 -19.07 18.92 -0.62
N ASP A 488 -19.33 19.91 -1.47
CA ASP A 488 -20.49 20.02 -2.34
C ASP A 488 -20.29 19.23 -3.64
N ILE A 489 -21.41 18.80 -4.23
CA ILE A 489 -21.43 18.16 -5.55
C ILE A 489 -22.23 19.06 -6.50
N TRP A 490 -21.58 19.52 -7.56
CA TRP A 490 -22.20 20.31 -8.60
C TRP A 490 -22.25 19.55 -9.91
N VAL A 491 -23.30 19.78 -10.68
CA VAL A 491 -23.45 19.22 -12.01
C VAL A 491 -23.76 20.32 -13.01
N PHE A 492 -23.01 20.37 -14.09
CA PHE A 492 -23.28 21.20 -15.24
C PHE A 492 -23.91 20.36 -16.35
N ASP A 493 -25.12 20.72 -16.75
CA ASP A 493 -25.76 20.14 -17.93
C ASP A 493 -25.24 20.83 -19.18
N LEU A 494 -24.42 20.14 -19.98
CA LEU A 494 -23.78 20.73 -21.17
C LEU A 494 -24.81 21.15 -22.23
N LYS A 495 -25.96 20.46 -22.31
CA LYS A 495 -27.00 20.77 -23.29
C LYS A 495 -27.78 22.02 -22.90
N LYS A 496 -28.02 22.22 -21.59
CA LYS A 496 -28.75 23.38 -21.07
C LYS A 496 -27.84 24.54 -20.69
N SER A 497 -26.52 24.34 -20.71
CA SER A 497 -25.51 25.26 -20.20
C SER A 497 -25.85 25.79 -18.81
N LYS A 498 -26.22 24.90 -17.88
CA LYS A 498 -26.73 25.28 -16.55
C LYS A 498 -26.17 24.41 -15.45
N TRP A 499 -25.73 25.05 -14.37
CA TRP A 499 -25.34 24.39 -13.12
C TRP A 499 -26.54 24.09 -12.22
N PHE A 500 -26.42 23.01 -11.47
CA PHE A 500 -27.28 22.70 -10.34
C PHE A 500 -26.50 21.89 -9.30
N GLU A 501 -26.70 22.19 -8.03
CA GLU A 501 -26.13 21.43 -6.93
C GLU A 501 -26.92 20.12 -6.75
N LEU A 502 -26.23 19.02 -6.49
CA LEU A 502 -26.87 17.76 -6.15
C LEU A 502 -27.13 17.71 -4.64
N PRO A 503 -28.40 17.69 -4.20
CA PRO A 503 -28.70 17.52 -2.79
C PRO A 503 -28.31 16.11 -2.34
N VAL A 504 -27.70 16.03 -1.16
CA VAL A 504 -27.25 14.79 -0.54
C VAL A 504 -27.85 14.68 0.85
N ALA A 505 -28.33 13.49 1.21
CA ALA A 505 -28.90 13.22 2.52
C ALA A 505 -27.90 12.51 3.44
N GLY A 506 -28.02 12.78 4.75
CA GLY A 506 -27.23 12.12 5.78
C GLY A 506 -25.81 12.66 5.93
N GLU A 507 -24.95 11.85 6.54
CA GLU A 507 -23.54 12.15 6.71
C GLU A 507 -22.83 12.19 5.35
N LYS A 508 -21.85 13.09 5.21
CA LYS A 508 -21.03 13.28 4.01
C LYS A 508 -19.55 13.39 4.42
N PRO A 509 -18.60 13.09 3.51
CA PRO A 509 -17.18 13.35 3.78
C PRO A 509 -16.96 14.82 4.13
N GLN A 510 -16.07 15.08 5.09
CA GLN A 510 -15.61 16.44 5.39
C GLN A 510 -14.98 17.08 4.14
N GLY A 511 -15.14 18.41 4.02
CA GLY A 511 -14.54 19.21 2.97
C GLY A 511 -13.06 18.93 2.79
N ARG A 512 -12.69 18.60 1.55
CA ARG A 512 -11.35 18.12 1.19
C ARG A 512 -10.92 18.61 -0.19
N TYR A 513 -9.62 18.77 -0.37
CA TYR A 513 -8.99 19.06 -1.67
C TYR A 513 -7.71 18.26 -1.85
N GLY A 514 -7.25 18.14 -3.09
CA GLY A 514 -6.11 17.29 -3.42
C GLY A 514 -6.37 15.82 -3.06
N PHE A 515 -7.61 15.36 -3.09
CA PHE A 515 -7.96 13.96 -2.88
C PHE A 515 -7.90 13.21 -4.21
N GLY A 516 -7.82 11.88 -4.13
CA GLY A 516 -8.05 11.01 -5.27
C GLY A 516 -9.55 10.71 -5.39
N ALA A 517 -10.09 10.73 -6.61
CA ALA A 517 -11.44 10.26 -6.86
C ALA A 517 -11.53 9.59 -8.23
N PHE A 518 -12.52 8.72 -8.38
CA PHE A 518 -12.84 8.05 -9.63
C PHE A 518 -14.31 7.68 -9.66
N VAL A 519 -14.85 7.49 -10.86
CA VAL A 519 -16.20 6.95 -11.05
C VAL A 519 -16.08 5.53 -11.55
N SER A 520 -16.83 4.63 -10.91
CA SER A 520 -17.03 3.27 -11.40
C SER A 520 -18.53 2.99 -11.45
N ASP A 521 -19.01 2.56 -12.61
CA ASP A 521 -20.42 2.35 -12.92
C ASP A 521 -21.27 3.63 -12.74
N LYS A 522 -21.89 3.81 -11.57
CA LYS A 522 -22.76 4.96 -11.22
C LYS A 522 -22.38 5.57 -9.88
N GLU A 523 -21.24 5.18 -9.34
CA GLU A 523 -20.77 5.58 -8.02
C GLU A 523 -19.50 6.41 -8.14
N LEU A 524 -19.50 7.55 -7.46
CA LEU A 524 -18.32 8.35 -7.22
C LEU A 524 -17.64 7.82 -5.97
N PHE A 525 -16.37 7.47 -6.09
CA PHE A 525 -15.48 7.11 -4.99
C PHE A 525 -14.49 8.23 -4.73
N VAL A 526 -14.25 8.51 -3.46
CA VAL A 526 -13.35 9.58 -2.98
C VAL A 526 -12.43 8.97 -1.94
N PHE A 527 -11.13 9.25 -2.05
CA PHE A 527 -10.09 8.75 -1.16
C PHE A 527 -9.13 9.87 -0.75
N GLY A 528 -8.91 9.98 0.56
CA GLY A 528 -7.92 10.86 1.14
C GLY A 528 -8.20 12.35 0.93
N GLY A 529 -7.14 13.15 0.78
CA GLY A 529 -7.19 14.60 0.66
C GLY A 529 -6.82 15.34 1.95
N PHE A 530 -6.92 16.66 1.93
CA PHE A 530 -6.56 17.52 3.05
C PHE A 530 -7.68 18.51 3.38
N ASP A 531 -7.90 18.79 4.67
CA ASP A 531 -8.93 19.70 5.17
C ASP A 531 -8.51 21.19 5.15
N GLY A 532 -7.29 21.48 4.69
CA GLY A 532 -6.73 22.83 4.64
C GLY A 532 -6.24 23.35 5.98
N LYS A 533 -6.20 22.51 7.02
CA LYS A 533 -5.76 22.86 8.37
C LYS A 533 -4.73 21.87 8.88
N THR A 534 -5.17 20.68 9.29
CA THR A 534 -4.33 19.70 10.01
C THR A 534 -4.63 18.26 9.64
N VAL A 535 -5.79 17.97 9.03
CA VAL A 535 -6.23 16.60 8.80
C VAL A 535 -5.94 16.21 7.35
N VAL A 536 -5.03 15.25 7.19
CA VAL A 536 -4.89 14.47 5.95
C VAL A 536 -5.71 13.20 6.12
N PHE A 537 -6.64 12.97 5.20
CA PHE A 537 -7.57 11.85 5.29
C PHE A 537 -6.98 10.57 4.70
N ASP A 538 -7.41 9.42 5.23
CA ASP A 538 -7.19 8.06 4.71
C ASP A 538 -8.50 7.34 4.36
N ASP A 539 -9.65 7.99 4.59
CA ASP A 539 -10.96 7.41 4.41
C ASP A 539 -11.38 7.31 2.93
N ILE A 540 -12.22 6.31 2.65
CA ILE A 540 -12.87 6.08 1.39
C ILE A 540 -14.36 6.33 1.56
N TRP A 541 -14.91 7.15 0.68
CA TRP A 541 -16.33 7.45 0.61
C TRP A 541 -16.89 7.10 -0.76
N ALA A 542 -18.13 6.60 -0.79
CA ALA A 542 -18.83 6.30 -2.03
C ALA A 542 -20.23 6.92 -2.05
N ILE A 543 -20.64 7.41 -3.22
CA ILE A 543 -21.99 7.89 -3.45
C ILE A 543 -22.50 7.50 -4.83
N ASN A 544 -23.70 6.93 -4.87
CA ASN A 544 -24.42 6.76 -6.13
C ASN A 544 -25.08 8.10 -6.51
N PHE A 545 -24.38 8.89 -7.32
CA PHE A 545 -24.84 10.22 -7.75
C PHE A 545 -26.01 10.17 -8.74
N MET A 546 -26.32 8.99 -9.30
CA MET A 546 -27.47 8.75 -10.18
C MET A 546 -28.77 8.38 -9.44
N SER A 547 -28.67 8.08 -8.14
CA SER A 547 -29.81 7.78 -7.27
C SER A 547 -30.68 9.04 -7.04
N SER A 548 -31.99 8.86 -6.88
CA SER A 548 -32.86 9.93 -6.36
C SER A 548 -32.74 10.11 -4.84
N LYS A 549 -32.25 9.09 -4.13
CA LYS A 549 -31.96 9.11 -2.69
C LYS A 549 -30.44 9.06 -2.51
N ARG A 550 -29.76 10.14 -2.87
CA ARG A 550 -28.30 10.25 -2.80
C ARG A 550 -27.86 10.29 -1.34
N LYS A 551 -27.03 9.33 -0.95
CA LYS A 551 -26.46 9.24 0.40
C LYS A 551 -25.03 8.73 0.28
N TRP A 552 -24.11 9.40 0.96
CA TRP A 552 -22.74 8.93 1.07
C TRP A 552 -22.65 7.70 1.97
N ARG A 553 -21.71 6.82 1.63
CA ARG A 553 -21.36 5.63 2.40
C ARG A 553 -19.89 5.74 2.76
N HIS A 554 -19.59 5.75 4.06
CA HIS A 554 -18.23 5.62 4.54
C HIS A 554 -17.79 4.16 4.42
N LEU A 555 -16.67 3.91 3.75
CA LEU A 555 -16.16 2.58 3.46
C LEU A 555 -14.92 2.21 4.30
N GLY A 556 -14.53 3.06 5.26
CA GLY A 556 -13.27 2.93 5.99
C GLY A 556 -12.07 3.35 5.15
N ASN A 557 -10.86 2.94 5.52
CA ASN A 557 -9.64 3.32 4.80
C ASN A 557 -9.09 2.22 3.87
N GLY A 558 -9.66 1.02 3.89
CA GLY A 558 -9.24 -0.09 3.02
C GLY A 558 -7.79 -0.53 3.18
N GLY A 559 -7.08 -0.10 4.22
CA GLY A 559 -5.64 -0.33 4.39
C GLY A 559 -4.72 0.59 3.59
N PHE A 560 -5.25 1.62 2.91
CA PHE A 560 -4.43 2.65 2.26
C PHE A 560 -3.96 3.71 3.26
N LEU A 561 -2.80 4.32 3.01
CA LEU A 561 -2.25 5.35 3.90
C LEU A 561 -2.84 6.73 3.61
N GLU A 562 -2.94 7.56 4.64
CA GLU A 562 -3.38 8.95 4.55
C GLU A 562 -2.52 9.75 3.58
N ARG A 563 -3.15 10.42 2.61
CA ARG A 563 -2.41 11.26 1.65
C ARG A 563 -3.28 12.27 0.91
N TYR A 564 -2.61 13.32 0.43
CA TYR A 564 -3.16 14.35 -0.44
C TYR A 564 -2.21 14.66 -1.62
N TYR A 565 -2.74 15.20 -2.70
CA TYR A 565 -2.07 15.41 -4.00
C TYR A 565 -1.47 14.15 -4.63
N GLN A 566 -2.05 13.00 -4.30
CA GLN A 566 -1.87 11.72 -4.99
C GLN A 566 -2.67 11.67 -6.28
N THR A 567 -2.38 10.68 -7.12
CA THR A 567 -3.24 10.28 -8.23
C THR A 567 -3.91 8.94 -7.89
N ILE A 568 -5.12 8.73 -8.40
CA ILE A 568 -5.81 7.44 -8.35
C ILE A 568 -6.32 7.13 -9.76
N ASN A 569 -6.02 5.93 -10.25
CA ASN A 569 -6.40 5.49 -11.58
C ASN A 569 -7.18 4.19 -11.47
N LEU A 570 -8.32 4.12 -12.16
CA LEU A 570 -9.08 2.88 -12.29
C LEU A 570 -8.44 2.04 -13.41
N THR A 571 -8.21 0.77 -13.13
CA THR A 571 -7.69 -0.23 -14.07
C THR A 571 -8.67 -1.39 -14.18
N PRO A 572 -8.52 -2.29 -15.18
CA PRO A 572 -9.33 -3.50 -15.27
C PRO A 572 -9.27 -4.39 -14.01
N HIS A 573 -8.19 -4.30 -13.24
CA HIS A 573 -7.94 -5.13 -12.06
C HIS A 573 -8.27 -4.43 -10.73
N GLY A 574 -8.56 -3.13 -10.75
CA GLY A 574 -8.92 -2.39 -9.56
C GLY A 574 -8.50 -0.93 -9.61
N ILE A 575 -7.94 -0.41 -8.52
CA ILE A 575 -7.41 0.95 -8.43
C ILE A 575 -5.91 0.94 -8.22
N VAL A 576 -5.24 1.97 -8.70
CA VAL A 576 -3.83 2.22 -8.47
C VAL A 576 -3.67 3.63 -7.93
N ILE A 577 -3.07 3.76 -6.76
CA ILE A 577 -2.81 5.03 -6.09
C ILE A 577 -1.32 5.28 -6.10
N PHE A 578 -0.91 6.46 -6.57
CA PHE A 578 0.50 6.79 -6.67
C PHE A 578 0.82 8.18 -6.12
N GLY A 579 1.95 8.24 -5.40
CA GLY A 579 2.54 9.46 -4.87
C GLY A 579 1.64 10.22 -3.90
N GLY A 580 1.81 11.54 -3.86
CA GLY A 580 1.16 12.42 -2.89
C GLY A 580 2.00 12.66 -1.65
N ARG A 581 1.45 13.45 -0.73
CA ARG A 581 2.05 13.84 0.55
C ARG A 581 1.25 13.25 1.70
N ARG A 582 1.96 12.80 2.74
CA ARG A 582 1.39 12.31 3.98
C ARG A 582 1.14 13.42 4.99
N ALA A 583 0.55 13.09 6.13
CA ALA A 583 0.26 14.03 7.22
C ALA A 583 1.53 14.72 7.77
N ASP A 584 2.67 14.03 7.73
CA ASP A 584 3.99 14.53 8.10
C ASP A 584 4.68 15.33 6.98
N HIS A 585 3.97 15.61 5.88
CA HIS A 585 4.45 16.27 4.66
C HIS A 585 5.53 15.49 3.87
N THR A 586 5.85 14.25 4.26
CA THR A 586 6.72 13.38 3.48
C THR A 586 6.01 12.91 2.21
N LEU A 587 6.78 12.54 1.19
CA LEU A 587 6.21 11.97 -0.03
C LEU A 587 5.85 10.52 0.20
N CYS A 588 4.71 10.10 -0.35
CA CYS A 588 4.39 8.70 -0.39
C CYS A 588 5.29 7.99 -1.40
N LEU A 589 6.04 7.00 -0.89
CA LEU A 589 7.02 6.24 -1.65
C LEU A 589 6.47 4.90 -2.16
N TYR A 590 5.16 4.81 -2.35
CA TYR A 590 4.52 3.58 -2.77
C TYR A 590 3.55 3.80 -3.93
N VAL A 591 3.53 2.83 -4.83
CA VAL A 591 2.37 2.50 -5.64
C VAL A 591 1.53 1.51 -4.83
N GLU A 592 0.27 1.84 -4.63
CA GLU A 592 -0.69 0.97 -3.95
C GLU A 592 -1.75 0.51 -4.93
N GLU A 593 -1.87 -0.79 -5.12
CA GLU A 593 -2.99 -1.39 -5.85
C GLU A 593 -4.10 -1.78 -4.87
N GLY A 594 -5.33 -1.59 -5.30
CA GLY A 594 -6.52 -1.94 -4.56
C GLY A 594 -7.49 -2.75 -5.39
N ILE A 595 -8.14 -3.75 -4.79
CA ILE A 595 -9.21 -4.50 -5.43
C ILE A 595 -10.56 -4.16 -4.81
N ASN A 596 -11.62 -4.20 -5.62
CA ASN A 596 -12.98 -4.09 -5.12
C ASN A 596 -13.45 -5.47 -4.64
N ARG A 597 -13.45 -5.68 -3.32
CA ARG A 597 -13.90 -6.93 -2.71
C ARG A 597 -15.41 -7.16 -2.82
N GLY A 598 -16.21 -6.14 -3.18
CA GLY A 598 -17.64 -6.30 -3.47
C GLY A 598 -17.94 -6.96 -4.82
N LYS A 599 -17.04 -6.86 -5.82
CA LYS A 599 -17.16 -7.56 -7.11
C LYS A 599 -16.49 -8.95 -7.09
N HIS A 600 -15.35 -9.08 -6.41
CA HIS A 600 -14.60 -10.35 -6.38
C HIS A 600 -15.26 -11.45 -5.53
N PHE A 601 -16.05 -11.11 -4.50
CA PHE A 601 -16.75 -12.13 -3.72
C PHE A 601 -17.85 -12.84 -4.51
N GLN A 602 -18.53 -12.16 -5.45
CA GLN A 602 -19.54 -12.79 -6.31
C GLN A 602 -18.91 -13.83 -7.26
N ILE A 603 -17.78 -13.52 -7.90
CA ILE A 603 -17.14 -14.45 -8.84
C ILE A 603 -16.47 -15.61 -8.09
N HIS A 604 -15.85 -15.37 -6.93
CA HIS A 604 -15.20 -16.44 -6.16
C HIS A 604 -16.20 -17.39 -5.46
N GLU A 605 -17.36 -16.91 -4.97
CA GLU A 605 -18.41 -17.82 -4.47
C GLU A 605 -19.14 -18.55 -5.61
N LEU A 606 -19.37 -17.91 -6.77
CA LEU A 606 -20.03 -18.53 -7.93
C LEU A 606 -19.12 -19.52 -8.70
N ARG A 607 -17.79 -19.40 -8.60
CA ARG A 607 -16.84 -20.35 -9.23
C ARG A 607 -16.96 -21.79 -8.73
N SER A 608 -17.48 -21.97 -7.52
CA SER A 608 -17.81 -23.31 -6.99
C SER A 608 -18.97 -23.97 -7.75
N HIS A 609 -19.80 -23.18 -8.46
CA HIS A 609 -21.00 -23.61 -9.20
C HIS A 609 -20.80 -23.59 -10.72
N ILE A 610 -19.60 -23.32 -11.24
CA ILE A 610 -19.31 -23.41 -12.67
C ILE A 610 -19.33 -24.88 -13.09
N GLN A 611 -20.36 -25.25 -13.87
CA GLN A 611 -20.51 -26.60 -14.43
C GLN A 611 -20.09 -26.68 -15.90
N LYS A 612 -19.98 -25.53 -16.61
CA LYS A 612 -19.73 -25.49 -18.05
C LYS A 612 -18.82 -24.33 -18.47
N LEU A 613 -17.81 -24.62 -19.30
CA LEU A 613 -16.92 -23.65 -19.93
C LEU A 613 -17.00 -23.81 -21.46
N THR A 614 -17.18 -22.70 -22.18
CA THR A 614 -17.27 -22.70 -23.66
C THR A 614 -16.03 -22.04 -24.24
N LEU A 615 -15.37 -22.64 -25.23
CA LEU A 615 -14.22 -22.02 -25.88
C LEU A 615 -14.65 -20.80 -26.73
N VAL A 616 -13.87 -19.73 -26.68
CA VAL A 616 -14.08 -18.55 -27.54
C VAL A 616 -13.90 -18.98 -29.01
N GLU A 617 -14.77 -18.51 -29.89
CA GLU A 617 -14.90 -18.98 -31.28
C GLU A 617 -13.56 -18.88 -32.06
N LYS A 618 -12.81 -17.79 -31.87
CA LYS A 618 -11.48 -17.56 -32.43
C LYS A 618 -10.45 -18.63 -32.04
N VAL A 619 -10.54 -19.17 -30.82
CA VAL A 619 -9.63 -20.19 -30.28
C VAL A 619 -10.07 -21.60 -30.69
N ALA A 620 -11.39 -21.83 -30.80
CA ALA A 620 -11.94 -23.08 -31.32
C ALA A 620 -11.52 -23.33 -32.78
N GLU A 621 -11.40 -22.28 -33.58
CA GLU A 621 -10.93 -22.34 -34.98
C GLU A 621 -9.44 -22.70 -35.12
N GLU A 622 -8.59 -22.36 -34.13
CA GLU A 622 -7.16 -22.66 -34.14
C GLU A 622 -6.84 -24.16 -33.88
N LYS A 623 -7.84 -25.01 -33.56
CA LYS A 623 -7.77 -26.48 -33.31
C LYS A 623 -6.74 -26.98 -32.27
N ALA A 624 -5.86 -26.14 -31.75
CA ALA A 624 -4.79 -26.53 -30.82
C ALA A 624 -5.31 -27.05 -29.47
N ILE A 625 -6.34 -26.40 -28.91
CA ILE A 625 -6.92 -26.81 -27.63
C ILE A 625 -7.76 -28.09 -27.73
N PRO A 626 -8.66 -28.26 -28.74
CA PRO A 626 -9.32 -29.54 -28.98
C PRO A 626 -8.34 -30.70 -29.19
N LEU A 627 -7.23 -30.48 -29.91
CA LEU A 627 -6.17 -31.49 -30.09
C LEU A 627 -5.47 -31.84 -28.77
N TRP A 628 -5.21 -30.84 -27.91
CA TRP A 628 -4.65 -31.04 -26.58
C TRP A 628 -5.61 -31.77 -25.64
N ILE A 629 -6.90 -31.42 -25.65
CA ILE A 629 -7.94 -32.11 -24.88
C ILE A 629 -8.06 -33.57 -25.35
N ASN A 630 -8.07 -33.83 -26.65
CA ASN A 630 -8.08 -35.19 -27.18
C ASN A 630 -6.81 -35.97 -26.81
N ALA A 631 -5.64 -35.33 -26.86
CA ALA A 631 -4.37 -35.95 -26.45
C ALA A 631 -4.32 -36.27 -24.94
N LEU A 632 -5.03 -35.52 -24.10
CA LEU A 632 -5.19 -35.81 -22.68
C LEU A 632 -6.20 -36.93 -22.40
N LEU A 633 -7.23 -37.06 -23.24
CA LEU A 633 -8.29 -38.07 -23.13
C LEU A 633 -7.87 -39.43 -23.72
N GLU A 634 -6.98 -39.46 -24.70
CA GLU A 634 -6.41 -40.69 -25.26
C GLU A 634 -5.34 -41.28 -24.32
N VAL A 635 -5.81 -41.98 -23.28
CA VAL A 635 -4.98 -42.73 -22.31
C VAL A 635 -4.22 -43.91 -22.96
N SER A 636 -4.51 -44.24 -24.22
CA SER A 636 -3.86 -45.35 -24.93
C SER A 636 -2.67 -44.88 -25.76
N TYR A 637 -1.48 -45.28 -25.31
CA TYR A 637 -0.25 -45.48 -26.09
C TYR A 637 -0.39 -45.24 -27.59
N THR A 638 0.11 -44.12 -28.09
CA THR A 638 1.05 -44.05 -29.23
C THR A 638 1.51 -42.62 -29.41
N LYS A 639 2.75 -42.46 -29.88
CA LYS A 639 3.45 -41.18 -30.13
C LYS A 639 2.54 -40.10 -30.75
N THR A 640 2.05 -39.14 -29.97
CA THR A 640 1.33 -37.97 -30.50
C THR A 640 2.15 -36.68 -30.36
N ASN A 641 2.99 -36.52 -31.39
CA ASN A 641 3.33 -35.32 -32.16
C ASN A 641 3.60 -33.96 -31.45
N PRO A 642 4.84 -33.71 -31.00
CA PRO A 642 5.34 -32.39 -30.59
C PRO A 642 5.18 -31.29 -31.66
N VAL A 643 5.00 -31.67 -32.94
CA VAL A 643 4.92 -30.75 -34.08
C VAL A 643 3.61 -29.96 -34.10
N ALA A 644 2.49 -30.54 -33.63
CA ALA A 644 1.18 -29.87 -33.65
C ALA A 644 1.04 -28.78 -32.56
N LEU A 645 1.72 -28.95 -31.42
CA LEU A 645 1.70 -28.00 -30.29
C LEU A 645 2.83 -26.97 -30.38
N SER A 646 3.82 -27.16 -31.26
CA SER A 646 4.96 -26.26 -31.45
C SER A 646 4.57 -24.80 -31.75
N PRO A 647 3.61 -24.49 -32.64
CA PRO A 647 3.19 -23.12 -32.88
C PRO A 647 2.55 -22.46 -31.64
N PHE A 648 1.82 -23.24 -30.83
CA PHE A 648 1.18 -22.77 -29.61
C PHE A 648 2.20 -22.53 -28.50
N ASN A 649 3.08 -23.50 -28.25
CA ASN A 649 4.21 -23.40 -27.32
C ASN A 649 5.12 -22.21 -27.64
N LYS A 650 5.35 -21.94 -28.93
CA LYS A 650 6.14 -20.79 -29.40
C LYS A 650 5.42 -19.45 -29.29
N LYS A 651 4.09 -19.42 -29.46
CA LYS A 651 3.23 -18.22 -29.36
C LYS A 651 3.00 -17.79 -27.91
N TYR A 652 2.89 -18.74 -26.99
CA TYR A 652 2.54 -18.49 -25.58
C TYR A 652 3.67 -18.78 -24.58
N GLY A 653 4.83 -19.23 -25.05
CA GLY A 653 6.02 -19.47 -24.21
C GLY A 653 5.87 -20.64 -23.22
N GLU A 654 5.03 -21.64 -23.53
CA GLU A 654 4.85 -22.83 -22.70
C GLU A 654 5.56 -24.05 -23.32
N GLU A 655 6.18 -24.91 -22.50
CA GLU A 655 6.52 -26.27 -22.90
C GLU A 655 5.40 -27.22 -22.44
N LEU A 656 4.41 -27.45 -23.31
CA LEU A 656 3.44 -28.53 -23.08
C LEU A 656 4.14 -29.89 -23.28
N CYS A 657 4.79 -30.39 -22.23
CA CYS A 657 5.32 -31.75 -22.21
C CYS A 657 4.17 -32.75 -22.05
N GLY A 658 3.92 -33.55 -23.08
CA GLY A 658 3.07 -34.74 -22.95
C GLY A 658 3.56 -35.62 -21.80
N ALA A 659 2.63 -36.26 -21.10
CA ALA A 659 2.76 -36.98 -19.82
C ALA A 659 3.86 -38.08 -19.72
N HIS A 660 4.67 -38.28 -20.75
CA HIS A 660 5.67 -39.33 -20.88
C HIS A 660 6.83 -39.20 -19.87
N THR A 661 7.38 -38.01 -19.67
CA THR A 661 8.58 -37.81 -18.82
C THR A 661 8.26 -37.96 -17.33
N PHE A 662 7.07 -37.54 -16.91
CA PHE A 662 6.60 -37.62 -15.53
C PHE A 662 6.30 -39.07 -15.13
N GLN A 663 5.62 -39.84 -15.99
CA GLN A 663 5.32 -41.25 -15.73
C GLN A 663 6.57 -42.14 -15.82
N GLN A 664 7.49 -41.92 -16.75
CA GLN A 664 8.74 -42.69 -16.82
C GLN A 664 9.62 -42.49 -15.58
N ASN A 665 9.70 -41.28 -15.04
CA ASN A 665 10.43 -41.03 -13.81
C ASN A 665 9.79 -41.77 -12.61
N LEU A 666 8.46 -41.71 -12.46
CA LEU A 666 7.75 -42.42 -11.39
C LEU A 666 7.91 -43.95 -11.45
N VAL A 667 7.85 -44.53 -12.66
CA VAL A 667 8.08 -45.97 -12.88
C VAL A 667 9.55 -46.34 -12.63
N THR A 668 10.50 -45.50 -13.03
CA THR A 668 11.95 -45.73 -12.81
C THR A 668 12.33 -45.67 -11.33
N PHE A 669 11.58 -44.90 -10.53
CA PHE A 669 11.72 -44.85 -9.07
C PHE A 669 10.94 -45.97 -8.33
N GLY A 670 10.24 -46.86 -9.05
CA GLY A 670 9.48 -47.96 -8.47
C GLY A 670 8.26 -47.53 -7.65
N VAL A 671 7.67 -46.38 -8.01
CA VAL A 671 6.62 -45.71 -7.26
C VAL A 671 5.29 -45.89 -7.99
N ASP A 672 4.34 -46.61 -7.40
CA ASP A 672 2.94 -46.58 -7.85
C ASP A 672 2.16 -45.48 -7.09
N GLY A 673 0.95 -45.18 -7.58
CA GLY A 673 0.10 -44.09 -7.09
C GLY A 673 -0.28 -44.17 -5.59
N SER A 674 0.08 -45.25 -4.89
CA SER A 674 -0.09 -45.37 -3.44
C SER A 674 0.99 -44.62 -2.63
N PHE A 675 2.10 -44.21 -3.24
CA PHE A 675 3.20 -43.57 -2.50
C PHE A 675 2.84 -42.21 -1.89
N PHE A 676 1.83 -41.53 -2.45
CA PHE A 676 1.37 -40.24 -1.98
C PHE A 676 0.29 -40.34 -0.89
N SER A 677 -0.23 -41.53 -0.56
CA SER A 677 -1.26 -41.68 0.48
C SER A 677 -0.71 -41.53 1.90
N ASP A 678 0.61 -41.68 2.08
CA ASP A 678 1.26 -41.75 3.41
C ASP A 678 2.22 -40.57 3.69
N MET A 679 2.21 -39.53 2.85
CA MET A 679 2.98 -38.30 3.08
C MET A 679 2.18 -37.32 3.94
N GLU A 680 2.57 -37.16 5.21
CA GLU A 680 2.08 -36.06 6.05
C GLU A 680 2.94 -34.82 5.77
N VAL A 681 2.41 -33.86 5.01
CA VAL A 681 3.03 -32.55 4.81
C VAL A 681 2.55 -31.62 5.92
N LYS A 682 3.47 -31.19 6.79
CA LYS A 682 3.19 -30.14 7.79
C LYS A 682 3.81 -28.83 7.34
N LEU A 683 2.97 -27.81 7.16
CA LEU A 683 3.42 -26.43 7.14
C LEU A 683 3.82 -26.04 8.57
N LEU A 684 5.05 -25.57 8.72
CA LEU A 684 5.46 -24.81 9.89
C LEU A 684 5.46 -23.35 9.49
N ASP A 685 4.66 -22.55 10.18
CA ASP A 685 4.70 -21.09 10.02
C ASP A 685 6.10 -20.59 10.36
N SER A 686 6.82 -20.08 9.36
CA SER A 686 8.06 -19.33 9.54
C SER A 686 7.82 -17.85 9.22
N ILE A 687 8.61 -16.99 9.88
CA ILE A 687 8.43 -15.53 9.90
C ILE A 687 9.22 -14.83 8.76
N GLU A 688 9.59 -15.56 7.70
CA GLU A 688 10.24 -14.98 6.49
C GLU A 688 9.56 -15.45 5.19
N PRO A 689 9.63 -14.66 4.09
CA PRO A 689 8.71 -14.82 2.94
C PRO A 689 9.02 -16.00 2.01
N ALA A 690 9.86 -16.96 2.41
CA ALA A 690 10.11 -18.19 1.67
C ALA A 690 9.58 -19.41 2.45
N HIS A 691 8.51 -20.02 1.93
CA HIS A 691 8.01 -21.31 2.43
C HIS A 691 9.10 -22.37 2.21
N SER A 692 9.60 -22.95 3.30
CA SER A 692 10.50 -24.10 3.25
C SER A 692 9.74 -25.35 3.72
N PHE A 693 9.86 -26.46 2.98
CA PHE A 693 9.23 -27.73 3.32
C PHE A 693 10.28 -28.70 3.86
N TYR A 694 10.01 -29.34 5.00
CA TYR A 694 10.82 -30.46 5.49
C TYR A 694 10.06 -31.77 5.32
N LEU A 695 10.74 -32.79 4.82
CA LEU A 695 10.22 -34.15 4.64
C LEU A 695 10.68 -35.04 5.79
N LEU A 696 9.77 -35.37 6.72
CA LEU A 696 10.07 -36.28 7.82
C LEU A 696 9.84 -37.73 7.39
N LEU A 697 10.92 -38.46 7.10
CA LEU A 697 10.85 -39.88 6.75
C LEU A 697 10.85 -40.77 8.02
N ASN A 698 10.05 -41.84 7.99
CA ASN A 698 10.00 -42.85 9.05
C ASN A 698 11.41 -43.45 9.34
N PRO A 699 11.87 -43.52 10.60
CA PRO A 699 13.21 -43.99 10.98
C PRO A 699 13.58 -45.40 10.50
N LYS A 700 12.60 -46.29 10.29
CA LYS A 700 12.83 -47.65 9.77
C LYS A 700 13.06 -47.66 8.25
N LYS A 701 12.41 -46.77 7.49
CA LYS A 701 12.58 -46.62 6.03
C LYS A 701 13.81 -45.79 5.69
N SER A 702 14.16 -44.79 6.48
CA SER A 702 15.40 -43.99 6.28
C SER A 702 16.66 -44.84 6.38
N LYS A 703 16.73 -45.80 7.31
CA LYS A 703 17.82 -46.79 7.41
C LYS A 703 17.93 -47.73 6.20
N GLN A 704 16.81 -48.10 5.57
CA GLN A 704 16.81 -48.92 4.34
C GLN A 704 17.31 -48.13 3.12
N ILE A 705 16.95 -46.85 3.02
CA ILE A 705 17.38 -45.94 1.95
C ILE A 705 18.88 -45.62 2.11
N LEU A 706 19.33 -45.24 3.31
CA LEU A 706 20.75 -44.98 3.60
C LEU A 706 21.66 -46.21 3.37
N ASN A 707 21.18 -47.42 3.66
CA ASN A 707 21.94 -48.65 3.40
C ASN A 707 22.02 -49.01 1.90
N LYS A 708 21.03 -48.60 1.08
CA LYS A 708 21.07 -48.76 -0.39
C LYS A 708 22.00 -47.75 -1.08
N HIS A 709 22.22 -46.58 -0.49
CA HIS A 709 23.02 -45.49 -1.08
C HIS A 709 24.53 -45.54 -0.81
N LYS A 710 25.06 -46.52 -0.05
CA LYS A 710 26.52 -46.72 0.07
C LYS A 710 27.24 -47.10 -1.24
N ARG A 711 26.53 -47.27 -2.36
CA ARG A 711 27.10 -47.72 -3.64
C ARG A 711 27.06 -46.71 -4.79
N VAL A 712 26.57 -45.48 -4.59
CA VAL A 712 26.50 -44.49 -5.68
C VAL A 712 27.15 -43.18 -5.25
N GLN A 713 28.35 -42.92 -5.75
CA GLN A 713 29.04 -41.63 -5.61
C GLN A 713 28.43 -40.63 -6.58
N ASN A 714 27.44 -39.84 -6.15
CA ASN A 714 27.02 -38.65 -6.87
C ASN A 714 26.63 -37.54 -5.87
N PRO A 715 27.27 -36.34 -5.87
CA PRO A 715 27.15 -35.37 -4.78
C PRO A 715 25.87 -34.51 -4.79
N PHE A 716 25.00 -34.67 -5.78
CA PHE A 716 23.89 -33.73 -6.01
C PHE A 716 22.64 -33.93 -5.12
N LEU A 717 22.68 -34.83 -4.13
CA LEU A 717 21.50 -35.23 -3.34
C LEU A 717 21.61 -35.00 -1.82
N CYS A 718 22.60 -34.23 -1.33
CA CYS A 718 22.74 -33.96 0.10
C CYS A 718 21.91 -32.78 0.65
N HIS A 719 21.01 -32.18 -0.13
CA HIS A 719 20.08 -31.16 0.38
C HIS A 719 18.64 -31.48 -0.02
N LEU A 720 18.00 -32.30 0.82
CA LEU A 720 16.56 -32.43 0.99
C LEU A 720 16.27 -32.67 2.47
#